data_AF-A0A8C1RWC3-F1
#
_entry.id   AF-A0A8C1RWC3-F1
#
_cell.length_a   1.000
_cell.length_b   1.000
_cell.length_c   1.000
_cell.angle_alpha   90.00
_cell.angle_beta   90.00
_cell.angle_gamma   90.00
#
_symmetry.space_group_name_H-M   'P 1'
#
loop_
_entity.id
_entity.type
_entity.pdbx_description
1 polymer ?
#
loop_
_entity_poly.entity_id
_entity_poly.type
_entity_poly.pdbx_seq_one_letter_code
_entity_poly.pdbx_strand_id
1 'polypeptide(L)'
;HLGCMSWEILHNCSLPQLTPIVLFGSHSTKEDLENYCFTFPSEGHQVRNTGPGGGVAKHMVRLMQCVAPKGPLACARTYFFGSTHVPYLGNRSAQISSKLLSHIYSAVVQSVLAGIKCFSINSSASKAKDVAEQTFQLALDNFGLIQYRGALRSKAVFSIQAVNNEGTIIPLSDEDSRFMVKTASMMVHDIPDLHCGGNLGSVVFSESFLESSVYIQQRGKNLCFTVLTSSVPRYVCWLEEDGTCLGIPLTVRDSAYMFSNSLLSTPEEGKLVFFSEGILFVHPHHGSITLSMSHINTIKLYDGASLSDVSMLFIKYQTSLLPHLPFPLHSADLSLAIALLPRTKSYKSFYSQVLTHTHTHTHTYIFMLEETDHKENLCDFLMEVNQNSASFCAYCMCCRYTDVMNVIQAITAHPDPQVHSQVTVGAVSACVNPLTSFIKHRLLFPKLLEQCSQGVVSNVIFTGLTTEQKHPLLKYMQQLIRAANPSTAFISAEKWVVRRTEDIRLILNDSSFSQSHMINARYLLYPGWWEGRFVSGSGSLSMSQLCIEFSRPLEKALFLQRCKALKSSLKPSSFTGNIYHISGKVLFSDNDRQMVVNCNSISGNVTIAPDQGTHHGPRTTNNCYLMFHGVGLTQEGLKDWLRHCAKQKVAKKIKKNKRTLTPQEIRYIHVKRHLDPLPPGYFYNGHHFVSFFGEKQNFHPLMDQFIDEYVQEANKEIEHFNREVDLQPHVDLFDP
;
A
#
# COMPACT_ATOMS: atom_id res chain seq x y z
N HIS A 1 -28.49 26.66 -7.64
CA HIS A 1 -27.64 26.89 -8.84
C HIS A 1 -26.82 25.65 -9.14
N LEU A 2 -27.32 24.79 -10.03
CA LEU A 2 -26.59 23.87 -10.93
C LEU A 2 -27.67 22.96 -11.53
N GLY A 3 -28.19 23.35 -12.68
CA GLY A 3 -29.29 22.67 -13.35
C GLY A 3 -29.69 23.35 -14.65
N CYS A 4 -28.73 23.94 -15.36
CA CYS A 4 -28.90 24.32 -16.75
C CYS A 4 -27.65 23.88 -17.49
N MET A 5 -27.76 22.83 -18.31
CA MET A 5 -26.98 22.71 -19.54
C MET A 5 -27.50 21.54 -20.40
N SER A 6 -28.20 21.93 -21.47
CA SER A 6 -28.14 21.43 -22.84
C SER A 6 -29.54 21.26 -23.45
N TRP A 7 -29.83 22.15 -24.40
CA TRP A 7 -31.07 22.15 -25.19
C TRP A 7 -31.18 20.96 -26.16
N GLU A 8 -30.10 20.21 -26.38
CA GLU A 8 -30.11 18.97 -27.18
C GLU A 8 -30.71 17.77 -26.41
N ILE A 9 -30.80 17.85 -25.07
CA ILE A 9 -31.29 16.75 -24.22
C ILE A 9 -32.81 16.57 -24.34
N LEU A 10 -33.56 17.64 -24.66
CA LEU A 10 -35.03 17.60 -24.70
C LEU A 10 -35.60 16.87 -25.92
N HIS A 11 -34.81 16.67 -26.99
CA HIS A 11 -35.34 16.18 -28.26
C HIS A 11 -35.40 14.65 -28.39
N ASN A 12 -34.76 13.89 -27.50
CA ASN A 12 -34.65 12.42 -27.58
C ASN A 12 -35.33 11.64 -26.43
N CYS A 13 -36.04 12.31 -25.52
CA CYS A 13 -36.79 11.64 -24.45
C CYS A 13 -38.18 11.18 -24.95
N SER A 14 -38.21 10.16 -25.79
CA SER A 14 -39.45 9.51 -26.24
C SER A 14 -39.55 8.06 -25.74
N LEU A 15 -39.44 7.86 -24.42
CA LEU A 15 -39.76 6.60 -23.74
C LEU A 15 -40.42 6.91 -22.38
N PRO A 16 -41.70 6.58 -22.16
CA PRO A 16 -42.51 7.09 -21.05
C PRO A 16 -42.24 6.44 -19.67
N GLN A 17 -41.20 5.63 -19.49
CA GLN A 17 -41.12 4.72 -18.34
C GLN A 17 -40.17 5.12 -17.19
N LEU A 18 -39.36 6.19 -17.30
CA LEU A 18 -38.21 6.37 -16.40
C LEU A 18 -38.04 7.83 -15.92
N THR A 19 -39.03 8.37 -15.21
CA THR A 19 -38.91 9.64 -14.47
C THR A 19 -38.92 9.40 -12.96
N PRO A 20 -38.17 10.17 -12.15
CA PRO A 20 -38.18 10.03 -10.69
C PRO A 20 -39.51 10.54 -10.11
N ILE A 21 -40.19 9.74 -9.28
CA ILE A 21 -41.53 10.05 -8.76
C ILE A 21 -41.55 9.91 -7.22
N VAL A 22 -42.30 10.77 -6.54
CA VAL A 22 -42.57 10.69 -5.09
C VAL A 22 -44.08 10.64 -4.86
N LEU A 23 -44.56 9.59 -4.20
CA LEU A 23 -45.99 9.33 -3.95
C LEU A 23 -46.28 9.19 -2.45
N PHE A 24 -47.49 9.57 -2.02
CA PHE A 24 -47.90 9.56 -0.61
C PHE A 24 -49.16 8.70 -0.40
N GLY A 25 -49.09 7.80 0.59
CA GLY A 25 -50.25 7.05 1.08
C GLY A 25 -51.05 6.33 -0.01
N SER A 26 -52.34 6.61 -0.10
CA SER A 26 -53.27 5.99 -1.07
C SER A 26 -52.96 6.29 -2.53
N HIS A 27 -52.13 7.29 -2.84
CA HIS A 27 -51.71 7.58 -4.23
C HIS A 27 -50.57 6.67 -4.72
N SER A 28 -50.25 5.62 -3.96
CA SER A 28 -49.28 4.59 -4.34
C SER A 28 -49.94 3.32 -4.89
N THR A 29 -51.24 3.34 -5.19
CA THR A 29 -51.94 2.18 -5.76
C THR A 29 -51.39 1.80 -7.14
N LYS A 30 -51.68 0.58 -7.58
CA LYS A 30 -51.25 0.10 -8.89
C LYS A 30 -51.76 0.97 -10.05
N GLU A 31 -53.01 1.44 -9.97
CA GLU A 31 -53.63 2.29 -11.00
C GLU A 31 -52.94 3.66 -11.09
N ASP A 32 -52.52 4.24 -9.97
CA ASP A 32 -51.74 5.48 -9.94
C ASP A 32 -50.31 5.24 -10.48
N LEU A 33 -49.68 4.11 -10.15
CA LEU A 33 -48.33 3.82 -10.67
C LEU A 33 -48.29 3.64 -12.20
N GLU A 34 -49.36 3.09 -12.79
CA GLU A 34 -49.43 2.78 -14.22
C GLU A 34 -49.93 3.97 -15.08
N ASN A 35 -50.68 4.93 -14.50
CA ASN A 35 -51.33 6.02 -15.23
C ASN A 35 -50.62 7.40 -15.16
N TYR A 36 -49.48 7.53 -14.48
CA TYR A 36 -48.91 8.85 -14.20
C TYR A 36 -48.24 9.53 -15.42
N CYS A 37 -48.97 10.50 -15.98
CA CYS A 37 -48.50 11.54 -16.90
C CYS A 37 -48.99 12.92 -16.43
N PHE A 38 -48.87 13.23 -15.12
CA PHE A 38 -49.24 14.53 -14.56
C PHE A 38 -48.02 15.28 -14.02
N THR A 39 -47.71 16.41 -14.66
CA THR A 39 -46.88 17.48 -14.12
C THR A 39 -47.69 18.20 -13.05
N PHE A 40 -47.26 18.17 -11.78
CA PHE A 40 -47.83 19.10 -10.79
C PHE A 40 -47.11 20.46 -10.89
N PRO A 41 -47.83 21.56 -11.17
CA PRO A 41 -47.40 22.87 -10.73
C PRO A 41 -47.44 22.88 -9.20
N SER A 42 -46.44 23.49 -8.61
CA SER A 42 -46.38 23.83 -7.19
C SER A 42 -47.63 24.58 -6.74
N GLU A 43 -48.58 23.91 -6.08
CA GLU A 43 -49.52 24.53 -5.13
C GLU A 43 -50.39 23.45 -4.45
N GLY A 44 -50.57 23.53 -3.12
CA GLY A 44 -51.63 22.80 -2.42
C GLY A 44 -51.17 21.92 -1.25
N HIS A 45 -51.11 22.51 -0.06
CA HIS A 45 -50.94 21.81 1.21
C HIS A 45 -52.04 20.76 1.45
N GLN A 46 -51.68 19.50 1.69
CA GLN A 46 -52.01 18.74 2.92
C GLN A 46 -51.59 17.25 2.82
N VAL A 47 -50.47 16.90 3.46
CA VAL A 47 -50.12 15.53 3.91
C VAL A 47 -51.22 14.90 4.80
N ARG A 48 -52.21 15.72 5.19
CA ARG A 48 -53.26 15.42 6.17
C ARG A 48 -54.45 14.61 5.63
N ASN A 49 -54.60 14.45 4.30
CA ASN A 49 -55.81 13.82 3.70
C ASN A 49 -55.53 12.57 2.84
N THR A 50 -54.29 12.07 2.81
CA THR A 50 -53.83 11.00 1.90
C THR A 50 -53.79 9.60 2.56
N GLY A 51 -54.37 9.44 3.74
CA GLY A 51 -54.54 8.19 4.46
C GLY A 51 -55.97 7.63 4.37
N PRO A 52 -56.21 6.38 4.85
CA PRO A 52 -57.53 5.76 4.82
C PRO A 52 -58.59 6.65 5.51
N GLY A 53 -59.70 6.94 4.84
CA GLY A 53 -60.79 7.77 5.37
C GLY A 53 -60.51 9.27 5.46
N GLY A 54 -59.50 9.81 4.75
CA GLY A 54 -59.16 11.24 4.75
C GLY A 54 -58.23 11.67 5.88
N GLY A 55 -57.53 10.73 6.54
CA GLY A 55 -56.53 11.01 7.57
C GLY A 55 -55.11 11.27 7.04
N VAL A 56 -54.16 11.52 7.94
CA VAL A 56 -52.74 11.79 7.60
C VAL A 56 -52.09 10.53 6.99
N ALA A 57 -51.31 10.68 5.90
CA ALA A 57 -50.54 9.56 5.36
C ALA A 57 -49.52 9.02 6.37
N LYS A 58 -49.56 7.72 6.63
CA LYS A 58 -48.68 7.02 7.58
C LYS A 58 -47.34 6.56 6.96
N HIS A 59 -47.19 6.69 5.64
CA HIS A 59 -45.97 6.32 4.91
C HIS A 59 -45.83 7.15 3.63
N MET A 60 -44.59 7.29 3.17
CA MET A 60 -44.19 7.90 1.91
C MET A 60 -43.55 6.84 1.02
N VAL A 61 -44.12 6.62 -0.16
CA VAL A 61 -43.48 5.79 -1.17
C VAL A 61 -42.58 6.69 -2.00
N ARG A 62 -41.27 6.64 -1.75
CA ARG A 62 -40.31 7.39 -2.55
C ARG A 62 -39.69 6.49 -3.62
N LEU A 63 -40.23 6.53 -4.83
CA LEU A 63 -39.61 5.86 -5.98
C LEU A 63 -38.46 6.74 -6.50
N MET A 64 -37.34 6.75 -5.77
CA MET A 64 -36.17 7.55 -6.13
C MET A 64 -35.30 6.81 -7.14
N GLN A 65 -35.73 6.74 -8.40
CA GLN A 65 -34.81 6.35 -9.46
C GLN A 65 -33.81 7.48 -9.69
N CYS A 66 -32.67 7.44 -9.00
CA CYS A 66 -31.51 8.28 -9.30
C CYS A 66 -30.86 7.80 -10.60
N VAL A 67 -31.55 7.97 -11.73
CA VAL A 67 -30.93 7.85 -13.04
C VAL A 67 -30.04 9.07 -13.18
N ALA A 68 -28.72 8.88 -13.05
CA ALA A 68 -27.82 9.83 -13.71
C ALA A 68 -28.30 9.88 -15.18
N PRO A 69 -28.51 11.05 -15.80
CA PRO A 69 -29.23 11.16 -17.08
C PRO A 69 -28.65 10.33 -18.26
N LYS A 70 -27.52 9.64 -18.05
CA LYS A 70 -26.88 8.66 -18.94
C LYS A 70 -26.26 7.47 -18.16
N GLY A 71 -26.85 7.03 -17.05
CA GLY A 71 -26.25 6.04 -16.15
C GLY A 71 -27.19 4.89 -15.77
N PRO A 72 -26.66 3.66 -15.59
CA PRO A 72 -27.47 2.45 -15.37
C PRO A 72 -27.94 2.24 -13.92
N LEU A 73 -27.68 3.21 -13.02
CA LEU A 73 -28.00 3.08 -11.59
C LEU A 73 -29.45 3.48 -11.30
N ALA A 74 -30.14 2.63 -10.55
CA ALA A 74 -31.53 2.82 -10.16
C ALA A 74 -31.78 2.23 -8.76
N CYS A 75 -32.54 2.93 -7.94
CA CYS A 75 -33.00 2.41 -6.65
C CYS A 75 -34.42 2.88 -6.36
N ALA A 76 -35.08 2.22 -5.42
CA ALA A 76 -36.40 2.61 -4.92
C ALA A 76 -36.45 2.25 -3.43
N ARG A 77 -37.06 3.13 -2.62
CA ARG A 77 -37.11 3.02 -1.17
C ARG A 77 -38.50 3.41 -0.66
N THR A 78 -39.00 2.70 0.33
CA THR A 78 -40.21 3.12 1.05
C THR A 78 -39.79 3.74 2.38
N TYR A 79 -40.27 4.95 2.66
CA TYR A 79 -39.96 5.68 3.90
C TYR A 79 -41.21 5.87 4.74
N PHE A 80 -41.06 5.88 6.06
CA PHE A 80 -42.19 5.88 6.99
C PHE A 80 -42.31 7.20 7.75
N PHE A 81 -43.54 7.59 8.08
CA PHE A 81 -43.83 8.72 8.97
C PHE A 81 -44.43 8.19 10.29
N GLY A 82 -43.88 8.59 11.44
CA GLY A 82 -44.35 8.19 12.78
C GLY A 82 -43.57 7.06 13.43
N SER A 83 -43.72 6.89 14.76
CA SER A 83 -42.94 5.96 15.58
C SER A 83 -43.23 4.48 15.28
N THR A 84 -42.17 3.67 15.11
CA THR A 84 -42.26 2.19 15.11
C THR A 84 -42.12 1.55 16.48
N HIS A 85 -41.79 2.34 17.50
CA HIS A 85 -41.55 1.92 18.88
C HIS A 85 -42.27 2.85 19.86
N VAL A 86 -42.52 2.36 21.07
CA VAL A 86 -43.16 3.15 22.13
C VAL A 86 -42.05 3.67 23.04
N PRO A 87 -41.75 4.98 23.08
CA PRO A 87 -40.92 5.51 24.17
C PRO A 87 -41.60 5.14 25.49
N TYR A 88 -40.83 4.83 26.54
CA TYR A 88 -41.26 4.13 27.77
C TYR A 88 -42.54 4.69 28.46
N LEU A 89 -43.04 5.87 28.06
CA LEU A 89 -44.21 6.57 28.60
C LEU A 89 -45.33 6.92 27.57
N GLY A 90 -45.29 6.41 26.32
CA GLY A 90 -46.25 6.78 25.26
C GLY A 90 -47.57 6.00 25.23
N ASN A 91 -48.70 6.69 25.02
CA ASN A 91 -50.06 6.15 24.99
C ASN A 91 -50.32 5.23 23.75
N ARG A 92 -51.09 4.14 23.93
CA ARG A 92 -51.11 2.94 23.03
C ARG A 92 -51.99 3.04 21.76
N SER A 93 -52.64 4.14 21.45
CA SER A 93 -53.86 4.12 20.62
C SER A 93 -53.71 4.31 19.09
N ALA A 94 -52.53 4.55 18.52
CA ALA A 94 -52.38 4.82 17.07
C ALA A 94 -51.43 3.86 16.29
N GLN A 95 -50.99 2.74 16.89
CA GLN A 95 -49.71 2.09 16.56
C GLN A 95 -49.76 0.83 15.65
N ILE A 96 -50.93 0.26 15.35
CA ILE A 96 -51.01 -1.08 14.73
C ILE A 96 -50.62 -1.06 13.23
N SER A 97 -51.00 -0.02 12.49
CA SER A 97 -50.81 0.05 11.03
C SER A 97 -49.38 0.38 10.58
N SER A 98 -48.63 1.20 11.33
CA SER A 98 -47.24 1.58 10.97
C SER A 98 -46.24 0.44 11.22
N LYS A 99 -46.47 -0.32 12.30
CA LYS A 99 -45.71 -1.53 12.62
C LYS A 99 -45.93 -2.59 11.56
N LEU A 100 -47.18 -2.86 11.15
CA LEU A 100 -47.51 -3.82 10.08
C LEU A 100 -46.77 -3.53 8.77
N LEU A 101 -46.84 -2.30 8.27
CA LEU A 101 -46.18 -1.91 7.02
C LEU A 101 -44.65 -2.01 7.10
N SER A 102 -44.06 -1.73 8.26
CA SER A 102 -42.62 -1.89 8.47
C SER A 102 -42.18 -3.35 8.41
N HIS A 103 -42.97 -4.29 8.94
CA HIS A 103 -42.71 -5.73 8.84
C HIS A 103 -42.84 -6.23 7.38
N ILE A 104 -43.86 -5.77 6.65
CA ILE A 104 -44.02 -6.11 5.23
C ILE A 104 -42.83 -5.58 4.42
N TYR A 105 -42.43 -4.32 4.63
CA TYR A 105 -41.27 -3.76 3.95
C TYR A 105 -39.96 -4.49 4.32
N SER A 106 -39.79 -4.91 5.57
CA SER A 106 -38.65 -5.77 5.97
C SER A 106 -38.63 -7.09 5.20
N ALA A 107 -39.79 -7.72 5.01
CA ALA A 107 -39.90 -8.94 4.22
C ALA A 107 -39.51 -8.69 2.76
N VAL A 108 -39.94 -7.57 2.17
CA VAL A 108 -39.56 -7.16 0.81
C VAL A 108 -38.04 -6.97 0.68
N VAL A 109 -37.39 -6.31 1.65
CA VAL A 109 -35.93 -6.12 1.65
C VAL A 109 -35.19 -7.46 1.72
N GLN A 110 -35.60 -8.36 2.62
CA GLN A 110 -35.02 -9.70 2.75
C GLN A 110 -35.15 -10.50 1.45
N SER A 111 -36.30 -10.43 0.80
CA SER A 111 -36.56 -11.10 -0.47
C SER A 111 -35.69 -10.60 -1.61
N VAL A 112 -35.52 -9.28 -1.75
CA VAL A 112 -34.65 -8.73 -2.81
C VAL A 112 -33.20 -9.14 -2.61
N LEU A 113 -32.68 -9.07 -1.38
CA LEU A 113 -31.30 -9.46 -1.08
C LEU A 113 -31.08 -10.97 -1.27
N ALA A 114 -32.06 -11.81 -0.91
CA ALA A 114 -32.02 -13.25 -1.16
C ALA A 114 -32.08 -13.56 -2.66
N GLY A 115 -32.90 -12.83 -3.41
CA GLY A 115 -32.99 -12.91 -4.88
C GLY A 115 -31.68 -12.55 -5.55
N ILE A 116 -31.03 -11.44 -5.14
CA ILE A 116 -29.70 -11.04 -5.64
C ILE A 116 -28.68 -12.14 -5.38
N LYS A 117 -28.60 -12.64 -4.14
CA LYS A 117 -27.65 -13.71 -3.77
C LYS A 117 -27.88 -14.98 -4.59
N CYS A 118 -29.13 -15.39 -4.80
CA CYS A 118 -29.48 -16.54 -5.62
C CYS A 118 -29.11 -16.33 -7.10
N PHE A 119 -29.38 -15.12 -7.62
CA PHE A 119 -29.04 -14.74 -8.98
C PHE A 119 -27.52 -14.77 -9.20
N SER A 120 -26.72 -14.26 -8.27
CA SER A 120 -25.25 -14.29 -8.37
C SER A 120 -24.64 -15.69 -8.34
N ILE A 121 -25.39 -16.70 -7.86
CA ILE A 121 -24.92 -18.10 -7.83
C ILE A 121 -25.34 -18.83 -9.11
N ASN A 122 -26.60 -18.67 -9.51
CA ASN A 122 -27.22 -19.48 -10.56
C ASN A 122 -27.33 -18.76 -11.91
N SER A 123 -27.07 -17.45 -11.96
CA SER A 123 -27.28 -16.55 -13.10
C SER A 123 -28.65 -16.72 -13.77
N SER A 124 -29.67 -17.09 -12.98
CA SER A 124 -31.01 -17.47 -13.46
C SER A 124 -32.08 -16.60 -12.80
N ALA A 125 -32.80 -15.83 -13.63
CA ALA A 125 -33.85 -14.92 -13.16
C ALA A 125 -35.06 -15.66 -12.58
N SER A 126 -35.45 -16.80 -13.16
CA SER A 126 -36.58 -17.60 -12.66
C SER A 126 -36.29 -18.18 -11.27
N LYS A 127 -35.12 -18.80 -11.07
CA LYS A 127 -34.71 -19.30 -9.75
C LYS A 127 -34.61 -18.19 -8.71
N ALA A 128 -34.07 -17.02 -9.09
CA ALA A 128 -33.98 -15.87 -8.19
C ALA A 128 -35.38 -15.36 -7.78
N LYS A 129 -36.33 -15.37 -8.71
CA LYS A 129 -37.73 -15.02 -8.44
C LYS A 129 -38.38 -16.01 -7.47
N ASP A 130 -38.24 -17.31 -7.71
CA ASP A 130 -38.81 -18.35 -6.83
C ASP A 130 -38.25 -18.22 -5.40
N VAL A 131 -36.93 -18.01 -5.26
CA VAL A 131 -36.28 -17.81 -3.95
C VAL A 131 -36.72 -16.52 -3.27
N ALA A 132 -36.87 -15.41 -4.02
CA ALA A 132 -37.32 -14.14 -3.47
C ALA A 132 -38.77 -14.23 -2.94
N GLU A 133 -39.67 -14.85 -3.71
CA GLU A 133 -41.06 -15.06 -3.34
C GLU A 133 -41.20 -16.02 -2.15
N GLN A 134 -40.43 -17.12 -2.13
CA GLN A 134 -40.40 -18.03 -0.99
C GLN A 134 -39.89 -17.34 0.28
N THR A 135 -38.80 -16.56 0.16
CA THR A 135 -38.23 -15.78 1.28
C THR A 135 -39.24 -14.76 1.81
N PHE A 136 -40.03 -14.14 0.92
CA PHE A 136 -41.06 -13.17 1.31
C PHE A 136 -42.12 -13.83 2.20
N GLN A 137 -42.58 -15.01 1.77
CA GLN A 137 -43.61 -15.77 2.47
C GLN A 137 -43.11 -16.26 3.85
N LEU A 138 -41.88 -16.75 3.91
CA LEU A 138 -41.23 -17.16 5.16
C LEU A 138 -41.03 -15.99 6.12
N ALA A 139 -40.64 -14.82 5.62
CA ALA A 139 -40.49 -13.62 6.43
C ALA A 139 -41.84 -13.16 7.02
N LEU A 140 -42.92 -13.21 6.24
CA LEU A 140 -44.27 -12.92 6.74
C LEU A 140 -44.69 -13.90 7.85
N ASP A 141 -44.39 -15.19 7.71
CA ASP A 141 -44.68 -16.21 8.74
C ASP A 141 -43.90 -15.90 10.04
N ASN A 142 -42.60 -15.56 9.92
CA ASN A 142 -41.74 -15.21 11.05
C ASN A 142 -42.19 -13.95 11.79
N PHE A 143 -42.78 -12.99 11.08
CA PHE A 143 -43.35 -11.78 11.68
C PHE A 143 -44.78 -11.98 12.23
N GLY A 144 -45.32 -13.20 12.21
CA GLY A 144 -46.66 -13.52 12.69
C GLY A 144 -47.78 -12.98 11.78
N LEU A 145 -47.48 -12.68 10.52
CA LEU A 145 -48.42 -12.09 9.54
C LEU A 145 -49.09 -13.14 8.64
N ILE A 146 -49.31 -14.36 9.15
CA ILE A 146 -49.85 -15.51 8.40
C ILE A 146 -51.18 -15.16 7.71
N GLN A 147 -52.02 -14.33 8.35
CA GLN A 147 -53.30 -13.86 7.81
C GLN A 147 -53.18 -13.01 6.53
N TYR A 148 -52.05 -12.33 6.32
CA TYR A 148 -51.78 -11.53 5.12
C TYR A 148 -51.16 -12.34 3.98
N ARG A 149 -50.68 -13.56 4.28
CA ARG A 149 -49.91 -14.40 3.35
C ARG A 149 -50.66 -14.70 2.05
N GLY A 150 -51.93 -15.10 2.16
CA GLY A 150 -52.78 -15.42 1.01
C GLY A 150 -53.10 -14.18 0.15
N ALA A 151 -53.40 -13.05 0.80
CA ALA A 151 -53.77 -11.82 0.12
C ALA A 151 -52.59 -11.12 -0.58
N LEU A 152 -51.38 -11.21 -0.01
CA LEU A 152 -50.19 -10.55 -0.56
C LEU A 152 -49.43 -11.40 -1.59
N ARG A 153 -49.66 -12.71 -1.65
CA ARG A 153 -48.96 -13.60 -2.60
C ARG A 153 -49.18 -13.21 -4.06
N SER A 154 -50.42 -12.90 -4.43
CA SER A 154 -50.76 -12.48 -5.81
C SER A 154 -50.46 -11.01 -6.11
N LYS A 155 -50.12 -10.22 -5.07
CA LYS A 155 -49.87 -8.78 -5.16
C LYS A 155 -48.40 -8.40 -5.09
N ALA A 156 -47.52 -9.37 -4.82
CA ALA A 156 -46.09 -9.20 -4.76
C ALA A 156 -45.45 -9.53 -6.12
N VAL A 157 -44.69 -8.60 -6.68
CA VAL A 157 -44.02 -8.75 -7.98
C VAL A 157 -42.52 -8.55 -7.79
N PHE A 158 -41.73 -9.56 -8.15
CA PHE A 158 -40.27 -9.51 -8.16
C PHE A 158 -39.74 -9.47 -9.60
N SER A 159 -38.74 -8.63 -9.86
CA SER A 159 -38.08 -8.52 -11.16
C SER A 159 -36.57 -8.24 -11.03
N ILE A 160 -35.79 -8.72 -12.00
CA ILE A 160 -34.39 -8.39 -12.19
C ILE A 160 -34.21 -7.94 -13.64
N GLN A 161 -33.54 -6.82 -13.86
CA GLN A 161 -33.30 -6.26 -15.18
C GLN A 161 -31.83 -5.82 -15.30
N ALA A 162 -31.18 -6.10 -16.44
CA ALA A 162 -29.88 -5.53 -16.78
C ALA A 162 -30.09 -4.23 -17.56
N VAL A 163 -29.28 -3.21 -17.27
CA VAL A 163 -29.38 -1.90 -17.91
C VAL A 163 -28.04 -1.54 -18.54
N ASN A 164 -28.07 -1.11 -19.80
CA ASN A 164 -26.87 -0.66 -20.50
C ASN A 164 -26.46 0.77 -20.10
N ASN A 165 -25.31 1.23 -20.59
CA ASN A 165 -24.81 2.58 -20.30
C ASN A 165 -25.69 3.70 -20.87
N GLU A 166 -26.68 3.38 -21.71
CA GLU A 166 -27.63 4.31 -22.31
C GLU A 166 -28.99 4.31 -21.58
N GLY A 167 -29.18 3.45 -20.57
CA GLY A 167 -30.42 3.32 -19.80
C GLY A 167 -31.44 2.34 -20.38
N THR A 168 -31.10 1.60 -21.43
CA THR A 168 -31.97 0.61 -22.08
C THR A 168 -31.88 -0.74 -21.36
N ILE A 169 -33.04 -1.38 -21.17
CA ILE A 169 -33.14 -2.71 -20.56
C ILE A 169 -32.67 -3.77 -21.56
N ILE A 170 -31.68 -4.57 -21.16
CA ILE A 170 -31.15 -5.69 -21.94
C ILE A 170 -31.65 -7.01 -21.34
N PRO A 171 -32.09 -7.99 -22.16
CA PRO A 171 -32.47 -9.31 -21.68
C PRO A 171 -31.32 -10.01 -20.94
N LEU A 172 -31.61 -10.62 -19.80
CA LEU A 172 -30.62 -11.36 -18.99
C LEU A 172 -30.09 -12.64 -19.67
N SER A 173 -30.67 -13.04 -20.80
CA SER A 173 -30.20 -14.15 -21.65
C SER A 173 -29.03 -13.77 -22.55
N ASP A 174 -28.75 -12.47 -22.70
CA ASP A 174 -27.68 -11.97 -23.55
C ASP A 174 -26.31 -12.11 -22.87
N GLU A 175 -25.28 -12.48 -23.63
CA GLU A 175 -23.89 -12.59 -23.16
C GLU A 175 -23.40 -11.24 -22.61
N ASP A 176 -23.79 -10.14 -23.26
CA ASP A 176 -23.41 -8.77 -22.90
C ASP A 176 -24.02 -8.32 -21.56
N SER A 177 -25.14 -8.92 -21.15
CA SER A 177 -25.79 -8.61 -19.88
C SER A 177 -24.95 -9.01 -18.66
N ARG A 178 -23.94 -9.89 -18.82
CA ARG A 178 -23.10 -10.41 -17.73
C ARG A 178 -22.34 -9.30 -17.00
N PHE A 179 -21.75 -8.37 -17.75
CA PHE A 179 -20.92 -7.30 -17.20
C PHE A 179 -21.69 -6.02 -16.90
N MET A 180 -23.00 -6.00 -17.17
CA MET A 180 -23.86 -4.86 -16.92
C MET A 180 -24.35 -4.79 -15.48
N VAL A 181 -24.64 -3.56 -15.06
CA VAL A 181 -25.34 -3.28 -13.80
C VAL A 181 -26.74 -3.85 -13.89
N LYS A 182 -27.13 -4.60 -12.87
CA LYS A 182 -28.44 -5.24 -12.76
C LYS A 182 -29.20 -4.57 -11.63
N THR A 183 -30.49 -4.37 -11.81
CA THR A 183 -31.38 -3.83 -10.78
C THR A 183 -32.38 -4.92 -10.41
N ALA A 184 -32.35 -5.34 -9.15
CA ALA A 184 -33.36 -6.24 -8.58
C ALA A 184 -34.40 -5.41 -7.83
N SER A 185 -35.68 -5.70 -8.02
CA SER A 185 -36.77 -4.97 -7.38
C SER A 185 -37.88 -5.90 -6.91
N MET A 186 -38.55 -5.51 -5.84
CA MET A 186 -39.78 -6.13 -5.39
C MET A 186 -40.79 -5.05 -5.01
N MET A 187 -42.01 -5.21 -5.52
CA MET A 187 -43.13 -4.32 -5.27
C MET A 187 -44.32 -5.12 -4.75
N VAL A 188 -44.95 -4.64 -3.69
CA VAL A 188 -46.17 -5.25 -3.13
C VAL A 188 -47.27 -4.23 -3.24
N HIS A 189 -48.24 -4.50 -4.11
CA HIS A 189 -49.34 -3.60 -4.40
C HIS A 189 -50.47 -3.74 -3.38
N ASP A 190 -51.19 -2.64 -3.15
CA ASP A 190 -52.52 -2.61 -2.55
C ASP A 190 -52.68 -3.46 -1.28
N ILE A 191 -51.86 -3.15 -0.26
CA ILE A 191 -51.84 -3.86 1.01
C ILE A 191 -53.15 -3.62 1.75
N PRO A 192 -53.97 -4.65 2.04
CA PRO A 192 -55.23 -4.46 2.75
C PRO A 192 -55.01 -4.09 4.23
N ASP A 193 -55.86 -3.26 4.80
CA ASP A 193 -56.01 -3.08 6.25
C ASP A 193 -57.09 -4.04 6.76
N LEU A 194 -56.68 -5.18 7.34
CA LEU A 194 -57.64 -6.17 7.88
C LEU A 194 -58.36 -5.69 9.15
N HIS A 195 -57.91 -4.61 9.79
CA HIS A 195 -58.54 -4.08 11.00
C HIS A 195 -59.60 -3.01 10.72
N CYS A 196 -59.41 -2.19 9.69
CA CYS A 196 -60.30 -1.07 9.36
C CYS A 196 -60.99 -1.17 7.98
N GLY A 197 -60.73 -2.22 7.19
CA GLY A 197 -61.42 -2.46 5.90
C GLY A 197 -60.99 -1.54 4.75
N GLY A 198 -59.79 -0.97 4.79
CA GLY A 198 -59.25 -0.05 3.77
C GLY A 198 -58.01 -0.57 3.03
N ASN A 199 -57.43 0.24 2.13
CA ASN A 199 -56.14 -0.04 1.48
C ASN A 199 -55.04 0.83 2.14
N LEU A 200 -53.97 0.18 2.62
CA LEU A 200 -52.81 0.80 3.24
C LEU A 200 -51.78 1.30 2.23
N GLY A 201 -51.97 1.12 0.92
CA GLY A 201 -51.04 1.53 -0.13
C GLY A 201 -50.09 0.42 -0.57
N SER A 202 -49.08 0.77 -1.37
CA SER A 202 -48.07 -0.16 -1.91
C SER A 202 -46.70 0.09 -1.30
N VAL A 203 -45.84 -0.93 -1.24
CA VAL A 203 -44.43 -0.77 -0.85
C VAL A 203 -43.50 -1.26 -1.95
N VAL A 204 -42.36 -0.58 -2.10
CA VAL A 204 -41.34 -0.90 -3.12
C VAL A 204 -39.94 -0.85 -2.53
N PHE A 205 -39.10 -1.79 -2.94
CA PHE A 205 -37.67 -1.79 -2.68
C PHE A 205 -36.90 -2.27 -3.91
N SER A 206 -35.82 -1.58 -4.27
CA SER A 206 -34.93 -2.04 -5.33
C SER A 206 -33.47 -1.69 -5.10
N GLU A 207 -32.55 -2.55 -5.53
CA GLU A 207 -31.11 -2.29 -5.47
C GLU A 207 -30.43 -2.61 -6.81
N SER A 208 -29.54 -1.70 -7.24
CA SER A 208 -28.57 -1.99 -8.29
C SER A 208 -27.34 -2.71 -7.73
N PHE A 209 -26.93 -3.78 -8.40
CA PHE A 209 -25.78 -4.61 -8.06
C PHE A 209 -24.96 -4.98 -9.29
N LEU A 210 -23.68 -5.30 -9.06
CA LEU A 210 -22.75 -5.83 -10.05
C LEU A 210 -22.31 -7.24 -9.63
N GLU A 211 -22.24 -8.15 -10.59
CA GLU A 211 -21.73 -9.51 -10.40
C GLU A 211 -20.30 -9.61 -10.95
N SER A 212 -19.39 -10.18 -10.17
CA SER A 212 -18.06 -10.57 -10.62
C SER A 212 -17.92 -12.09 -10.47
N SER A 213 -17.47 -12.73 -11.55
CA SER A 213 -17.15 -14.15 -11.55
C SER A 213 -15.72 -14.35 -12.00
N VAL A 214 -14.90 -14.99 -11.17
CA VAL A 214 -13.54 -15.40 -11.53
C VAL A 214 -13.53 -16.92 -11.68
N TYR A 215 -13.20 -17.38 -12.89
CA TYR A 215 -13.09 -18.80 -13.19
C TYR A 215 -11.71 -19.31 -12.74
N ILE A 216 -11.68 -20.06 -11.63
CA ILE A 216 -10.45 -20.74 -11.17
C ILE A 216 -10.47 -22.17 -11.70
N GLN A 217 -9.56 -22.46 -12.62
CA GLN A 217 -9.51 -23.69 -13.43
C GLN A 217 -9.38 -25.00 -12.63
N GLN A 218 -9.09 -24.94 -11.31
CA GLN A 218 -8.88 -26.13 -10.47
C GLN A 218 -9.68 -26.21 -9.16
N ARG A 219 -10.48 -25.20 -8.78
CA ARG A 219 -11.22 -25.22 -7.48
C ARG A 219 -12.65 -24.66 -7.48
N GLY A 220 -13.27 -24.47 -8.65
CA GLY A 220 -14.67 -24.02 -8.75
C GLY A 220 -14.82 -22.50 -8.85
N LYS A 221 -16.05 -22.06 -9.15
CA LYS A 221 -16.43 -20.68 -9.47
C LYS A 221 -16.52 -19.86 -8.17
N ASN A 222 -15.60 -18.90 -7.95
CA ASN A 222 -15.73 -17.91 -6.88
C ASN A 222 -16.59 -16.75 -7.39
N LEU A 223 -17.80 -16.65 -6.86
CA LEU A 223 -18.83 -15.69 -7.24
C LEU A 223 -18.96 -14.63 -6.14
N CYS A 224 -18.74 -13.36 -6.49
CA CYS A 224 -18.92 -12.24 -5.58
C CYS A 224 -19.81 -11.19 -6.25
N PHE A 225 -20.71 -10.58 -5.48
CA PHE A 225 -21.54 -9.47 -5.95
C PHE A 225 -21.35 -8.26 -5.06
N THR A 226 -21.43 -7.08 -5.65
CA THR A 226 -21.35 -5.80 -4.94
C THR A 226 -22.62 -5.01 -5.19
N VAL A 227 -23.27 -4.58 -4.12
CA VAL A 227 -24.44 -3.69 -4.20
C VAL A 227 -23.96 -2.25 -4.29
N LEU A 228 -24.24 -1.60 -5.42
CA LEU A 228 -23.80 -0.24 -5.73
C LEU A 228 -24.65 0.83 -5.02
N THR A 229 -25.86 0.47 -4.57
CA THR A 229 -26.83 1.37 -3.90
C THR A 229 -26.89 1.18 -2.37
N SER A 230 -25.91 0.49 -1.80
CA SER A 230 -25.84 0.14 -0.37
C SER A 230 -25.62 1.36 0.54
N SER A 231 -25.06 2.46 0.03
CA SER A 231 -24.87 3.71 0.75
C SER A 231 -26.17 4.49 0.97
N VAL A 232 -27.25 4.17 0.26
CA VAL A 232 -28.57 4.78 0.47
C VAL A 232 -29.30 4.00 1.56
N PRO A 233 -29.64 4.61 2.72
CA PRO A 233 -30.31 3.92 3.82
C PRO A 233 -31.55 3.17 3.35
N ARG A 234 -31.61 1.87 3.69
CA ARG A 234 -32.69 0.97 3.28
C ARG A 234 -33.99 1.27 4.02
N TYR A 235 -33.91 1.82 5.22
CA TYR A 235 -35.05 2.18 6.05
C TYR A 235 -34.82 3.55 6.69
N VAL A 236 -35.77 4.47 6.56
CA VAL A 236 -35.76 5.76 7.27
C VAL A 236 -37.19 6.05 7.77
N CYS A 237 -37.26 6.62 8.96
CA CYS A 237 -38.48 7.03 9.64
C CYS A 237 -38.24 8.42 10.28
N TRP A 238 -39.26 9.26 10.40
CA TRP A 238 -39.15 10.62 10.97
C TRP A 238 -40.10 10.80 12.17
N LEU A 239 -39.62 11.47 13.24
CA LEU A 239 -40.33 11.68 14.51
C LEU A 239 -40.08 13.09 15.10
N GLU A 240 -41.05 13.65 15.86
CA GLU A 240 -40.92 14.84 16.73
C GLU A 240 -40.85 14.42 18.23
N GLU A 241 -40.06 15.15 19.03
CA GLU A 241 -39.62 14.78 20.40
C GLU A 241 -40.60 15.10 21.55
N ASP A 242 -40.55 14.31 22.64
CA ASP A 242 -40.86 14.72 24.02
C ASP A 242 -40.04 13.93 25.07
N GLY A 243 -39.36 14.66 25.99
CA GLY A 243 -38.82 14.34 27.34
C GLY A 243 -38.18 12.98 27.73
N THR A 244 -37.07 13.00 28.50
CA THR A 244 -36.39 11.79 29.05
C THR A 244 -36.21 11.81 30.59
N CYS A 245 -36.19 10.62 31.23
CA CYS A 245 -36.32 10.43 32.70
C CYS A 245 -35.27 9.49 33.35
N LEU A 246 -34.01 9.42 32.87
CA LEU A 246 -33.05 8.37 33.28
C LEU A 246 -32.13 8.71 34.48
N GLY A 247 -32.48 9.67 35.34
CA GLY A 247 -31.64 10.04 36.48
C GLY A 247 -30.52 11.03 36.12
N ILE A 248 -29.37 10.99 36.81
CA ILE A 248 -28.30 11.99 36.64
C ILE A 248 -27.42 11.61 35.42
N PRO A 249 -27.16 12.53 34.48
CA PRO A 249 -26.29 12.26 33.33
C PRO A 249 -24.83 12.10 33.80
N LEU A 250 -24.22 10.96 33.47
CA LEU A 250 -22.82 10.64 33.74
C LEU A 250 -21.88 11.16 32.65
N THR A 251 -22.38 11.36 31.43
CA THR A 251 -21.62 11.92 30.30
C THR A 251 -22.34 13.09 29.64
N VAL A 252 -21.59 13.93 28.92
CA VAL A 252 -22.12 15.00 28.06
C VAL A 252 -22.60 14.37 26.74
N ARG A 253 -23.67 14.92 26.12
CA ARG A 253 -24.16 14.49 24.79
C ARG A 253 -23.04 14.53 23.76
N ASP A 254 -22.53 13.37 23.36
CA ASP A 254 -21.49 13.22 22.33
C ASP A 254 -21.98 12.37 21.16
N SER A 255 -21.34 12.56 20.00
CA SER A 255 -21.61 11.80 18.79
C SER A 255 -21.18 10.33 18.96
N ALA A 256 -22.10 9.42 18.68
CA ALA A 256 -21.86 7.98 18.58
C ALA A 256 -22.68 7.39 17.44
N TYR A 257 -22.25 6.25 16.91
CA TYR A 257 -23.04 5.51 15.93
C TYR A 257 -23.68 4.31 16.61
N MET A 258 -24.93 4.04 16.28
CA MET A 258 -25.64 2.88 16.81
C MET A 258 -26.18 2.04 15.67
N PHE A 259 -25.93 0.73 15.72
CA PHE A 259 -26.42 -0.21 14.71
C PHE A 259 -26.66 -1.59 15.32
N SER A 260 -27.46 -2.41 14.64
CA SER A 260 -27.66 -3.81 14.99
C SER A 260 -27.32 -4.71 13.81
N ASN A 261 -27.31 -6.03 14.05
CA ASN A 261 -27.10 -7.02 12.99
C ASN A 261 -28.32 -7.19 12.04
N SER A 262 -29.19 -6.18 11.95
CA SER A 262 -30.36 -6.16 11.08
C SER A 262 -30.01 -5.66 9.69
N LEU A 263 -30.60 -6.27 8.66
CA LEU A 263 -30.43 -5.86 7.25
C LEU A 263 -30.98 -4.46 6.95
N LEU A 264 -31.79 -3.91 7.87
CA LEU A 264 -32.40 -2.58 7.80
C LEU A 264 -31.59 -1.51 8.54
N SER A 265 -30.61 -1.90 9.38
CA SER A 265 -29.83 -0.96 10.19
C SER A 265 -28.68 -0.37 9.36
N THR A 266 -28.62 0.95 9.28
CA THR A 266 -27.46 1.71 8.80
C THR A 266 -26.76 2.39 9.98
N PRO A 267 -25.42 2.41 10.04
CA PRO A 267 -24.71 3.12 11.10
C PRO A 267 -24.87 4.63 10.87
N GLU A 268 -25.74 5.26 11.66
CA GLU A 268 -26.06 6.68 11.57
C GLU A 268 -25.63 7.42 12.84
N GLU A 269 -25.20 8.67 12.68
CA GLU A 269 -24.67 9.48 13.78
C GLU A 269 -25.82 9.97 14.67
N GLY A 270 -25.76 9.64 15.96
CA GLY A 270 -26.67 10.16 16.98
C GLY A 270 -25.92 10.66 18.21
N LYS A 271 -26.66 11.21 19.17
CA LYS A 271 -26.11 11.73 20.43
C LYS A 271 -26.32 10.71 21.54
N LEU A 272 -25.23 10.23 22.14
CA LEU A 272 -25.23 9.28 23.23
C LEU A 272 -25.06 9.99 24.58
N VAL A 273 -25.81 9.55 25.58
CA VAL A 273 -25.69 9.98 26.98
C VAL A 273 -25.75 8.74 27.86
N PHE A 274 -24.75 8.56 28.72
CA PHE A 274 -24.79 7.57 29.79
C PHE A 274 -25.45 8.20 31.02
N PHE A 275 -26.39 7.48 31.62
CA PHE A 275 -27.03 7.82 32.87
C PHE A 275 -26.70 6.76 33.92
N SER A 276 -26.90 7.08 35.20
CA SER A 276 -26.67 6.12 36.30
C SER A 276 -27.50 4.85 36.17
N GLU A 277 -28.72 4.95 35.63
CA GLU A 277 -29.67 3.84 35.52
C GLU A 277 -29.87 3.33 34.08
N GLY A 278 -29.11 3.83 33.10
CA GLY A 278 -29.31 3.44 31.70
C GLY A 278 -28.52 4.23 30.66
N ILE A 279 -28.84 4.00 29.40
CA ILE A 279 -28.22 4.63 28.24
C ILE A 279 -29.32 5.31 27.41
N LEU A 280 -29.08 6.56 27.02
CA LEU A 280 -29.94 7.31 26.11
C LEU A 280 -29.20 7.56 24.81
N PHE A 281 -29.82 7.18 23.69
CA PHE A 281 -29.34 7.52 22.36
C PHE A 281 -30.39 8.35 21.63
N VAL A 282 -30.04 9.58 21.25
CA VAL A 282 -30.93 10.50 20.53
C VAL A 282 -30.52 10.50 19.06
N HIS A 283 -31.41 10.00 18.21
CA HIS A 283 -31.18 9.92 16.78
C HIS A 283 -31.97 11.00 16.04
N PRO A 284 -31.40 11.71 15.04
CA PRO A 284 -32.10 12.75 14.28
C PRO A 284 -33.39 12.29 13.59
N HIS A 285 -33.45 11.01 13.20
CA HIS A 285 -34.58 10.43 12.47
C HIS A 285 -35.49 9.57 13.36
N HIS A 286 -34.93 8.87 14.35
CA HIS A 286 -35.68 7.90 15.18
C HIS A 286 -36.14 8.48 16.53
N GLY A 287 -35.72 9.69 16.89
CA GLY A 287 -35.98 10.29 18.19
C GLY A 287 -35.14 9.66 19.30
N SER A 288 -35.62 9.75 20.54
CA SER A 288 -34.92 9.27 21.74
C SER A 288 -35.13 7.79 22.00
N ILE A 289 -34.04 7.03 22.05
CA ILE A 289 -34.00 5.59 22.34
C ILE A 289 -33.43 5.40 23.73
N THR A 290 -34.25 4.85 24.62
CA THR A 290 -33.89 4.67 26.04
C THR A 290 -33.65 3.20 26.36
N LEU A 291 -32.44 2.89 26.83
CA LEU A 291 -32.01 1.56 27.27
C LEU A 291 -31.84 1.58 28.79
N SER A 292 -32.85 1.13 29.53
CA SER A 292 -32.71 0.92 30.98
C SER A 292 -31.76 -0.24 31.28
N MET A 293 -30.95 -0.14 32.34
CA MET A 293 -30.10 -1.24 32.81
C MET A 293 -30.91 -2.50 33.14
N SER A 294 -32.19 -2.36 33.53
CA SER A 294 -33.09 -3.49 33.78
C SER A 294 -33.35 -4.38 32.56
N HIS A 295 -33.14 -3.87 31.34
CA HIS A 295 -33.34 -4.60 30.10
C HIS A 295 -32.03 -5.05 29.43
N ILE A 296 -30.88 -4.74 30.04
CA ILE A 296 -29.56 -5.08 29.51
C ILE A 296 -29.04 -6.33 30.21
N ASN A 297 -28.71 -7.37 29.44
CA ASN A 297 -28.15 -8.61 29.97
C ASN A 297 -26.65 -8.52 30.17
N THR A 298 -25.93 -8.05 29.15
CA THR A 298 -24.45 -7.97 29.17
C THR A 298 -23.97 -6.83 28.30
N ILE A 299 -22.93 -6.15 28.75
CA ILE A 299 -22.22 -5.14 27.96
C ILE A 299 -20.78 -5.64 27.77
N LYS A 300 -20.31 -5.73 26.52
CA LYS A 300 -18.93 -6.07 26.18
C LYS A 300 -18.29 -4.90 25.45
N LEU A 301 -17.10 -4.51 25.88
CA LEU A 301 -16.31 -3.51 25.18
C LEU A 301 -15.24 -4.21 24.34
N TYR A 302 -15.13 -3.80 23.09
CA TYR A 302 -13.98 -4.08 22.26
C TYR A 302 -13.23 -2.77 22.04
N ASP A 303 -12.03 -2.70 22.59
CA ASP A 303 -11.12 -1.60 22.34
C ASP A 303 -10.14 -2.02 21.25
N GLY A 304 -9.94 -1.16 20.25
CA GLY A 304 -8.84 -1.36 19.30
C GLY A 304 -7.51 -1.29 20.05
N ALA A 305 -6.43 -1.81 19.45
CA ALA A 305 -5.12 -1.82 20.09
C ALA A 305 -4.53 -0.41 20.32
N SER A 306 -5.21 0.67 19.88
CA SER A 306 -4.78 2.05 19.95
C SER A 306 -5.88 3.03 20.40
N LEU A 307 -5.48 4.11 21.08
CA LEU A 307 -6.27 5.31 21.42
C LEU A 307 -6.81 6.09 20.20
N SER A 308 -6.45 5.68 18.98
CA SER A 308 -6.94 6.21 17.70
C SER A 308 -8.04 5.36 17.06
N ASP A 309 -8.36 4.20 17.62
CA ASP A 309 -9.35 3.28 17.07
C ASP A 309 -10.73 3.54 17.68
N VAL A 310 -11.78 3.22 16.93
CA VAL A 310 -13.18 3.31 17.38
C VAL A 310 -13.44 2.20 18.39
N SER A 311 -13.79 2.54 19.63
CA SER A 311 -14.19 1.53 20.60
C SER A 311 -15.63 1.10 20.34
N MET A 312 -15.86 -0.21 20.37
CA MET A 312 -17.16 -0.81 20.06
C MET A 312 -17.78 -1.39 21.34
N LEU A 313 -18.98 -0.91 21.68
CA LEU A 313 -19.77 -1.41 22.80
C LEU A 313 -20.85 -2.35 22.28
N PHE A 314 -20.75 -3.63 22.62
CA PHE A 314 -21.76 -4.64 22.31
C PHE A 314 -22.69 -4.85 23.51
N ILE A 315 -23.96 -4.50 23.34
CA ILE A 315 -25.01 -4.62 24.36
C ILE A 315 -25.94 -5.76 23.96
N LYS A 316 -26.04 -6.80 24.80
CA LYS A 316 -27.11 -7.80 24.67
C LYS A 316 -28.29 -7.39 25.53
N TYR A 317 -29.49 -7.40 24.96
CA TYR A 317 -30.71 -6.94 25.62
C TYR A 317 -31.79 -8.03 25.74
N GLN A 318 -32.77 -7.82 26.61
CA GLN A 318 -33.90 -8.72 26.81
C GLN A 318 -35.03 -8.45 25.80
N THR A 319 -35.84 -9.47 25.50
CA THR A 319 -37.00 -9.35 24.60
C THR A 319 -38.03 -8.32 25.06
N SER A 320 -38.07 -7.99 26.35
CA SER A 320 -38.87 -6.90 26.95
C SER A 320 -38.53 -5.51 26.41
N LEU A 321 -37.34 -5.31 25.82
CA LEU A 321 -36.93 -4.04 25.21
C LEU A 321 -37.46 -3.85 23.78
N LEU A 322 -37.83 -4.92 23.07
CA LEU A 322 -38.28 -4.85 21.67
C LEU A 322 -39.45 -3.87 21.41
N PRO A 323 -40.44 -3.69 22.31
CA PRO A 323 -41.48 -2.66 22.16
C PRO A 323 -40.96 -1.22 22.23
N HIS A 324 -39.81 -1.01 22.88
CA HIS A 324 -39.20 0.30 23.16
C HIS A 324 -38.01 0.63 22.25
N LEU A 325 -37.57 -0.34 21.44
CA LEU A 325 -36.49 -0.18 20.48
C LEU A 325 -37.08 0.02 19.06
N PRO A 326 -36.57 0.97 18.26
CA PRO A 326 -36.97 1.10 16.85
C PRO A 326 -36.82 -0.21 16.09
N PHE A 327 -37.81 -0.52 15.26
CA PHE A 327 -37.84 -1.75 14.47
C PHE A 327 -36.56 -2.02 13.63
N PRO A 328 -35.90 -1.01 13.01
CA PRO A 328 -34.67 -1.25 12.26
C PRO A 328 -33.53 -1.86 13.08
N LEU A 329 -33.55 -1.65 14.40
CA LEU A 329 -32.52 -2.14 15.32
C LEU A 329 -32.86 -3.53 15.88
N HIS A 330 -34.02 -4.10 15.54
CA HIS A 330 -34.39 -5.43 15.98
C HIS A 330 -33.50 -6.47 15.30
N SER A 331 -32.79 -7.26 16.08
CA SER A 331 -31.93 -8.32 15.58
C SER A 331 -32.29 -9.67 16.22
N ALA A 332 -32.06 -10.76 15.48
CA ALA A 332 -32.37 -12.12 15.95
C ALA A 332 -31.48 -12.56 17.13
N ASP A 333 -30.30 -11.95 17.26
CA ASP A 333 -29.32 -12.19 18.32
C ASP A 333 -29.51 -11.29 19.56
N LEU A 334 -30.53 -10.42 19.55
CA LEU A 334 -30.86 -9.46 20.61
C LEU A 334 -29.62 -8.65 21.05
N SER A 335 -28.86 -8.18 20.06
CA SER A 335 -27.60 -7.49 20.25
C SER A 335 -27.58 -6.15 19.54
N LEU A 336 -26.98 -5.16 20.19
CA LEU A 336 -26.85 -3.79 19.72
C LEU A 336 -25.38 -3.39 19.83
N ALA A 337 -24.84 -2.76 18.79
CA ALA A 337 -23.49 -2.24 18.78
C ALA A 337 -23.52 -0.71 18.79
N ILE A 338 -22.76 -0.10 19.70
CA ILE A 338 -22.55 1.35 19.76
C ILE A 338 -21.08 1.62 19.51
N ALA A 339 -20.78 2.38 18.46
CA ALA A 339 -19.44 2.80 18.11
C ALA A 339 -19.13 4.15 18.74
N LEU A 340 -18.10 4.19 19.60
CA LEU A 340 -17.61 5.39 20.26
C LEU A 340 -16.40 5.94 19.48
N LEU A 341 -16.51 7.18 19.01
CA LEU A 341 -15.43 7.84 18.28
C LEU A 341 -14.24 8.16 19.22
N PRO A 342 -13.00 7.90 18.77
CA PRO A 342 -11.80 8.20 19.54
C PRO A 342 -11.68 9.71 19.79
N ARG A 343 -11.09 10.10 20.92
CA ARG A 343 -10.87 11.50 21.37
C ARG A 343 -12.13 12.30 21.76
N THR A 344 -13.33 11.71 21.75
CA THR A 344 -14.55 12.34 22.30
C THR A 344 -14.47 12.47 23.83
N LYS A 345 -15.24 13.40 24.42
CA LYS A 345 -15.26 13.58 25.88
C LYS A 345 -15.84 12.34 26.56
N SER A 346 -16.80 11.67 25.94
CA SER A 346 -17.43 10.43 26.38
C SER A 346 -16.48 9.25 26.34
N TYR A 347 -15.62 9.15 25.33
CA TYR A 347 -14.50 8.20 25.33
C TYR A 347 -13.62 8.43 26.57
N LYS A 348 -13.12 9.66 26.78
CA LYS A 348 -12.26 9.97 27.93
C LYS A 348 -12.95 9.73 29.29
N SER A 349 -14.21 10.13 29.43
CA SER A 349 -15.00 9.93 30.65
C SER A 349 -15.25 8.44 30.93
N PHE A 350 -15.61 7.66 29.90
CA PHE A 350 -15.81 6.22 30.00
C PHE A 350 -14.52 5.50 30.44
N TYR A 351 -13.37 5.81 29.84
CA TYR A 351 -12.09 5.22 30.26
C TYR A 351 -11.64 5.68 31.66
N SER A 352 -11.88 6.94 32.04
CA SER A 352 -11.47 7.48 33.34
C SER A 352 -12.29 6.95 34.52
N GLN A 353 -13.56 6.59 34.28
CA GLN A 353 -14.50 6.22 35.35
C GLN A 353 -14.87 4.72 35.35
N VAL A 354 -14.67 3.99 34.24
CA VAL A 354 -15.19 2.60 34.07
C VAL A 354 -14.09 1.54 33.90
N LEU A 355 -12.91 1.87 33.37
CA LEU A 355 -11.84 0.89 33.08
C LEU A 355 -10.54 1.22 33.81
N THR A 356 -10.39 0.70 35.03
CA THR A 356 -9.08 0.50 35.67
C THR A 356 -8.81 -0.99 35.79
N HIS A 357 -7.62 -1.41 35.32
CA HIS A 357 -7.04 -2.76 35.27
C HIS A 357 -7.31 -3.57 33.99
N THR A 358 -6.34 -3.57 33.06
CA THR A 358 -5.61 -4.77 32.55
C THR A 358 -4.93 -4.43 31.21
N HIS A 359 -3.60 -4.33 31.18
CA HIS A 359 -2.84 -4.56 29.94
C HIS A 359 -1.58 -5.36 30.29
N THR A 360 -1.55 -6.61 29.85
CA THR A 360 -0.37 -7.48 29.83
C THR A 360 -0.36 -8.23 28.50
N HIS A 361 0.23 -7.67 27.44
CA HIS A 361 0.75 -8.45 26.31
C HIS A 361 1.93 -7.71 25.69
N THR A 362 3.14 -8.16 25.99
CA THR A 362 4.38 -7.75 25.34
C THR A 362 4.51 -8.49 24.00
N HIS A 363 4.28 -7.81 22.88
CA HIS A 363 4.62 -8.29 21.54
C HIS A 363 5.97 -7.71 21.11
N THR A 364 6.78 -8.51 20.41
CA THR A 364 8.01 -8.01 19.78
C THR A 364 7.70 -7.58 18.35
N TYR A 365 7.89 -6.30 18.04
CA TYR A 365 7.64 -5.74 16.71
C TYR A 365 8.93 -5.68 15.89
N ILE A 366 8.91 -6.24 14.68
CA ILE A 366 10.01 -6.07 13.72
C ILE A 366 9.71 -4.90 12.79
N PHE A 367 10.60 -3.90 12.81
CA PHE A 367 10.63 -2.80 11.86
C PHE A 367 11.66 -3.11 10.79
N MET A 368 11.21 -3.21 9.53
CA MET A 368 12.12 -3.43 8.41
C MET A 368 12.50 -2.11 7.77
N LEU A 369 13.81 -1.89 7.62
CA LEU A 369 14.39 -0.75 6.93
C LEU A 369 15.17 -1.25 5.71
N GLU A 370 14.77 -0.81 4.52
CA GLU A 370 15.44 -1.16 3.26
C GLU A 370 16.23 0.05 2.77
N GLU A 371 17.55 -0.07 2.61
CA GLU A 371 18.42 1.09 2.39
C GLU A 371 19.44 0.93 1.25
N THR A 372 19.83 2.08 0.69
CA THR A 372 20.72 2.21 -0.47
C THR A 372 22.14 2.73 -0.17
N ASP A 373 22.46 3.28 1.03
CA ASP A 373 23.82 3.57 1.56
C ASP A 373 23.77 4.17 2.99
N HIS A 374 24.67 3.80 3.92
CA HIS A 374 24.88 4.35 5.30
C HIS A 374 23.89 3.94 6.43
N LYS A 375 23.56 2.65 6.45
CA LYS A 375 22.67 1.90 7.38
C LYS A 375 22.76 2.11 8.90
N GLU A 376 23.92 2.48 9.44
CA GLU A 376 24.14 2.44 10.91
C GLU A 376 23.56 3.68 11.60
N ASN A 377 23.73 4.88 11.02
CA ASN A 377 23.38 6.13 11.71
C ASN A 377 21.87 6.31 11.97
N LEU A 378 21.00 5.93 11.02
CA LEU A 378 19.54 6.07 11.20
C LEU A 378 19.00 5.00 12.17
N CYS A 379 19.52 3.78 12.10
CA CYS A 379 19.18 2.72 13.05
C CYS A 379 19.64 3.05 14.45
N ASP A 380 20.88 3.53 14.62
CA ASP A 380 21.40 3.94 15.91
C ASP A 380 20.54 5.06 16.52
N PHE A 381 20.13 6.04 15.71
CA PHE A 381 19.17 7.07 16.12
C PHE A 381 17.81 6.48 16.56
N LEU A 382 17.23 5.55 15.78
CA LEU A 382 15.94 4.93 16.13
C LEU A 382 16.04 4.01 17.36
N MET A 383 17.18 3.35 17.55
CA MET A 383 17.50 2.55 18.72
C MET A 383 17.62 3.41 19.97
N GLU A 384 18.30 4.56 19.88
CA GLU A 384 18.40 5.54 20.96
C GLU A 384 17.02 6.09 21.36
N VAL A 385 16.18 6.40 20.37
CA VAL A 385 14.78 6.82 20.60
C VAL A 385 13.96 5.71 21.27
N ASN A 386 14.17 4.44 20.89
CA ASN A 386 13.39 3.31 21.37
C ASN A 386 13.75 2.85 22.79
N GLN A 387 14.95 3.14 23.30
CA GLN A 387 15.33 2.83 24.70
C GLN A 387 14.38 3.44 25.74
N ASN A 388 13.54 4.40 25.34
CA ASN A 388 12.55 5.07 26.19
C ASN A 388 11.11 4.52 26.04
N SER A 389 10.88 3.43 25.30
CA SER A 389 9.55 2.86 25.05
C SER A 389 9.28 1.58 25.88
N ALA A 390 8.02 1.33 26.25
CA ALA A 390 7.62 0.19 27.07
C ALA A 390 7.48 -1.14 26.28
N SER A 391 7.71 -1.12 24.96
CA SER A 391 7.53 -2.25 24.05
C SER A 391 8.89 -2.69 23.49
N PHE A 392 9.16 -4.00 23.44
CA PHE A 392 10.39 -4.51 22.79
C PHE A 392 10.23 -4.44 21.26
N CYS A 393 10.89 -3.47 20.64
CA CYS A 393 10.94 -3.34 19.18
C CYS A 393 12.32 -3.77 18.67
N ALA A 394 12.35 -4.66 17.68
CA ALA A 394 13.53 -5.09 16.97
C ALA A 394 13.57 -4.44 15.58
N TYR A 395 14.73 -3.97 15.15
CA TYR A 395 14.91 -3.44 13.79
C TYR A 395 15.65 -4.46 12.94
N CYS A 396 15.09 -4.80 11.77
CA CYS A 396 15.70 -5.69 10.80
C CYS A 396 16.11 -4.89 9.57
N MET A 397 17.41 -4.78 9.33
CA MET A 397 17.93 -4.13 8.13
C MET A 397 17.93 -5.11 6.95
N CYS A 398 17.19 -4.77 5.91
CA CYS A 398 17.25 -5.48 4.63
C CYS A 398 18.25 -4.75 3.72
N CYS A 399 19.28 -5.46 3.28
CA CYS A 399 20.17 -4.95 2.24
C CYS A 399 19.36 -4.69 0.96
N ARG A 400 19.77 -3.69 0.17
CA ARG A 400 19.23 -3.31 -1.17
C ARG A 400 18.93 -4.45 -2.15
N TYR A 401 19.44 -5.65 -1.88
CA TYR A 401 19.40 -6.83 -2.75
C TYR A 401 18.55 -7.98 -2.17
N THR A 402 18.11 -7.84 -0.93
CA THR A 402 17.25 -8.82 -0.25
C THR A 402 15.81 -8.44 -0.53
N ASP A 403 15.05 -9.40 -1.03
CA ASP A 403 13.62 -9.19 -1.26
C ASP A 403 12.87 -9.12 0.07
N VAL A 404 12.31 -7.95 0.37
CA VAL A 404 11.53 -7.70 1.59
C VAL A 404 10.37 -8.69 1.75
N MET A 405 9.74 -9.13 0.65
CA MET A 405 8.66 -10.12 0.72
C MET A 405 9.16 -11.51 1.14
N ASN A 406 10.41 -11.87 0.84
CA ASN A 406 10.98 -13.12 1.35
C ASN A 406 11.22 -13.06 2.86
N VAL A 407 11.64 -11.89 3.37
CA VAL A 407 11.83 -11.68 4.81
C VAL A 407 10.49 -11.69 5.55
N ILE A 408 9.47 -11.02 5.02
CA ILE A 408 8.10 -11.06 5.56
C ILE A 408 7.59 -12.48 5.61
N GLN A 409 7.74 -13.23 4.52
CA GLN A 409 7.30 -14.62 4.45
C GLN A 409 8.04 -15.51 5.45
N ALA A 410 9.35 -15.32 5.63
CA ALA A 410 10.13 -16.07 6.60
C ALA A 410 9.68 -15.81 8.05
N ILE A 411 9.25 -14.59 8.37
CA ILE A 411 8.72 -14.22 9.70
C ILE A 411 7.29 -14.75 9.87
N THR A 412 6.43 -14.52 8.87
CA THR A 412 4.98 -14.78 8.97
C THR A 412 4.63 -16.25 8.77
N ALA A 413 5.43 -17.01 8.03
CA ALA A 413 5.28 -18.44 7.82
C ALA A 413 6.41 -19.23 8.50
N HIS A 414 6.94 -18.72 9.61
CA HIS A 414 8.04 -19.35 10.34
C HIS A 414 7.65 -20.77 10.80
N PRO A 415 8.50 -21.79 10.60
CA PRO A 415 8.16 -23.18 10.92
C PRO A 415 8.03 -23.43 12.43
N ASP A 416 8.66 -22.60 13.27
CA ASP A 416 8.53 -22.65 14.73
C ASP A 416 7.31 -21.85 15.23
N PRO A 417 6.29 -22.50 15.84
CA PRO A 417 5.11 -21.84 16.38
C PRO A 417 5.39 -20.86 17.53
N GLN A 418 6.47 -21.06 18.29
CA GLN A 418 6.86 -20.17 19.38
C GLN A 418 7.34 -18.82 18.83
N VAL A 419 8.15 -18.84 17.77
CA VAL A 419 8.60 -17.61 17.09
C VAL A 419 7.42 -16.91 16.40
N HIS A 420 6.56 -17.68 15.71
CA HIS A 420 5.38 -17.15 15.03
C HIS A 420 4.39 -16.44 15.97
N SER A 421 4.27 -16.90 17.22
CA SER A 421 3.35 -16.29 18.20
C SER A 421 3.93 -15.09 18.96
N GLN A 422 5.25 -14.91 18.95
CA GLN A 422 5.95 -13.87 19.72
C GLN A 422 6.42 -12.68 18.87
N VAL A 423 6.49 -12.86 17.55
CA VAL A 423 7.05 -11.89 16.61
C VAL A 423 5.99 -11.45 15.61
N THR A 424 5.80 -10.14 15.47
CA THR A 424 4.91 -9.57 14.46
C THR A 424 5.62 -8.45 13.71
N VAL A 425 5.26 -8.25 12.44
CA VAL A 425 5.75 -7.11 11.65
C VAL A 425 4.85 -5.91 11.94
N GLY A 426 5.41 -4.89 12.59
CA GLY A 426 4.64 -3.70 12.97
C GLY A 426 4.54 -2.67 11.84
N ALA A 427 5.70 -2.29 11.30
CA ALA A 427 5.81 -1.46 10.11
C ALA A 427 7.01 -1.84 9.25
N VAL A 428 6.92 -1.45 7.99
CA VAL A 428 8.00 -1.55 7.01
C VAL A 428 8.22 -0.15 6.45
N SER A 429 9.45 0.34 6.54
CA SER A 429 9.82 1.67 6.05
C SER A 429 10.95 1.54 5.02
N ALA A 430 10.81 2.15 3.86
CA ALA A 430 11.86 2.12 2.84
C ALA A 430 12.69 3.41 2.87
N CYS A 431 14.01 3.28 2.96
CA CYS A 431 14.99 4.36 2.93
C CYS A 431 15.49 4.57 1.49
N VAL A 432 14.99 5.61 0.85
CA VAL A 432 15.25 5.91 -0.57
C VAL A 432 16.13 7.14 -0.68
N ASN A 433 17.32 6.98 -1.28
CA ASN A 433 18.16 8.11 -1.66
C ASN A 433 17.97 8.44 -3.16
N PRO A 434 17.30 9.56 -3.51
CA PRO A 434 17.01 9.89 -4.91
C PRO A 434 18.24 10.06 -5.80
N LEU A 435 19.43 10.28 -5.21
CA LEU A 435 20.68 10.43 -5.96
C LEU A 435 21.31 9.09 -6.36
N THR A 436 21.02 8.01 -5.63
CA THR A 436 21.64 6.68 -5.84
C THR A 436 20.64 5.61 -6.28
N SER A 437 19.35 5.94 -6.33
CA SER A 437 18.26 5.06 -6.81
C SER A 437 18.26 4.84 -8.33
N PHE A 438 18.95 5.68 -9.11
CA PHE A 438 19.01 5.59 -10.57
C PHE A 438 20.33 4.97 -11.05
N ILE A 439 20.28 3.98 -11.94
CA ILE A 439 21.47 3.30 -12.48
C ILE A 439 22.12 4.14 -13.59
N LYS A 440 21.36 4.53 -14.63
CA LYS A 440 21.70 5.47 -15.73
C LYS A 440 20.46 5.63 -16.63
N HIS A 441 20.31 6.74 -17.37
CA HIS A 441 19.18 6.99 -18.29
C HIS A 441 17.76 6.81 -17.68
N ARG A 442 17.56 7.22 -16.41
CA ARG A 442 16.28 7.10 -15.66
C ARG A 442 15.80 5.67 -15.36
N LEU A 443 16.63 4.65 -15.59
CA LEU A 443 16.33 3.30 -15.10
C LEU A 443 16.52 3.24 -13.58
N LEU A 444 15.46 2.85 -12.87
CA LEU A 444 15.50 2.60 -11.43
C LEU A 444 16.28 1.33 -11.14
N PHE A 445 16.81 1.25 -9.93
CA PHE A 445 17.37 0.00 -9.44
C PHE A 445 16.32 -1.13 -9.46
N PRO A 446 16.69 -2.37 -9.83
CA PRO A 446 15.77 -3.51 -9.79
C PRO A 446 15.04 -3.61 -8.45
N LYS A 447 13.75 -3.94 -8.50
CA LYS A 447 12.85 -4.12 -7.34
C LYS A 447 12.61 -2.89 -6.46
N LEU A 448 13.25 -1.74 -6.68
CA LEU A 448 13.05 -0.55 -5.84
C LEU A 448 11.58 -0.13 -5.79
N LEU A 449 10.91 -0.05 -6.95
CA LEU A 449 9.51 0.37 -7.03
C LEU A 449 8.55 -0.71 -6.52
N GLU A 450 8.88 -1.98 -6.73
CA GLU A 450 8.11 -3.13 -6.25
C GLU A 450 8.12 -3.21 -4.73
N GLN A 451 9.28 -2.97 -4.12
CA GLN A 451 9.42 -2.94 -2.67
C GLN A 451 8.74 -1.72 -2.05
N CYS A 452 8.70 -0.58 -2.76
CA CYS A 452 7.92 0.59 -2.34
C CYS A 452 6.41 0.48 -2.63
N SER A 453 5.90 -0.67 -3.08
CA SER A 453 4.51 -0.82 -3.49
C SER A 453 3.53 -0.86 -2.31
N GLN A 454 2.25 -0.65 -2.62
CA GLN A 454 1.18 -0.69 -1.64
C GLN A 454 1.07 -2.09 -1.01
N GLY A 455 1.00 -2.14 0.30
CA GLY A 455 0.92 -3.39 1.06
C GLY A 455 2.25 -3.87 1.62
N VAL A 456 3.39 -3.53 1.00
CA VAL A 456 4.71 -3.87 1.55
C VAL A 456 5.19 -2.75 2.47
N VAL A 457 5.38 -1.54 1.94
CA VAL A 457 5.94 -0.40 2.68
C VAL A 457 4.84 0.53 3.18
N SER A 458 4.93 0.89 4.46
CA SER A 458 4.04 1.85 5.12
C SER A 458 4.49 3.31 4.93
N ASN A 459 5.79 3.57 5.04
CA ASN A 459 6.37 4.91 4.93
C ASN A 459 7.67 4.88 4.11
N VAL A 460 7.94 5.96 3.39
CA VAL A 460 9.19 6.12 2.65
C VAL A 460 9.98 7.29 3.22
N ILE A 461 11.21 6.98 3.64
CA ILE A 461 12.16 7.92 4.23
C ILE A 461 13.13 8.34 3.13
N PHE A 462 13.11 9.61 2.76
CA PHE A 462 14.08 10.17 1.81
C PHE A 462 15.36 10.55 2.53
N THR A 463 16.46 9.93 2.12
CA THR A 463 17.80 10.15 2.67
C THR A 463 18.68 10.87 1.66
N GLY A 464 19.59 11.72 2.14
CA GLY A 464 20.65 12.33 1.32
C GLY A 464 20.35 13.68 0.66
N LEU A 465 19.14 14.24 0.76
CA LEU A 465 18.84 15.60 0.29
C LEU A 465 18.37 16.48 1.47
N THR A 466 18.87 17.71 1.55
CA THR A 466 18.35 18.73 2.47
C THR A 466 17.06 19.32 1.91
N THR A 467 16.08 19.62 2.77
CA THR A 467 14.77 20.20 2.37
C THR A 467 14.91 21.52 1.60
N GLU A 468 16.04 22.21 1.74
CA GLU A 468 16.39 23.44 1.01
C GLU A 468 16.73 23.17 -0.47
N GLN A 469 17.23 21.98 -0.82
CA GLN A 469 17.49 21.59 -2.20
C GLN A 469 16.26 20.91 -2.79
N LYS A 470 15.36 21.69 -3.42
CA LYS A 470 14.25 21.19 -4.27
C LYS A 470 14.80 20.47 -5.51
N HIS A 471 15.44 19.32 -5.32
CA HIS A 471 16.08 18.59 -6.40
C HIS A 471 14.99 17.97 -7.31
N PRO A 472 15.06 18.14 -8.64
CA PRO A 472 14.03 17.63 -9.55
C PRO A 472 13.87 16.10 -9.48
N LEU A 473 14.95 15.37 -9.17
CA LEU A 473 14.90 13.92 -8.97
C LEU A 473 14.07 13.48 -7.76
N LEU A 474 14.02 14.28 -6.68
CA LEU A 474 13.21 13.96 -5.50
C LEU A 474 11.71 14.01 -5.87
N LYS A 475 11.29 15.07 -6.56
CA LYS A 475 9.89 15.22 -7.01
C LYS A 475 9.51 14.09 -7.97
N TYR A 476 10.41 13.73 -8.89
CA TYR A 476 10.19 12.62 -9.82
C TYR A 476 10.08 11.27 -9.08
N MET A 477 10.95 11.00 -8.11
CA MET A 477 10.89 9.79 -7.29
C MET A 477 9.59 9.72 -6.47
N GLN A 478 9.18 10.83 -5.85
CA GLN A 478 7.91 10.91 -5.12
C GLN A 478 6.70 10.61 -6.01
N GLN A 479 6.70 11.09 -7.25
CA GLN A 479 5.65 10.79 -8.22
C GLN A 479 5.61 9.31 -8.60
N LEU A 480 6.77 8.70 -8.84
CA LEU A 480 6.89 7.28 -9.16
C LEU A 480 6.40 6.40 -8.01
N ILE A 481 6.85 6.69 -6.78
CA ILE A 481 6.44 5.95 -5.59
C ILE A 481 4.94 6.15 -5.32
N ARG A 482 4.40 7.36 -5.46
CA ARG A 482 2.95 7.60 -5.34
C ARG A 482 2.12 6.80 -6.33
N ALA A 483 2.64 6.53 -7.53
CA ALA A 483 1.95 5.71 -8.52
C ALA A 483 1.91 4.23 -8.10
N ALA A 484 2.95 3.73 -7.42
CA ALA A 484 3.01 2.36 -6.91
C ALA A 484 2.33 2.18 -5.54
N ASN A 485 2.28 3.24 -4.74
CA ASN A 485 1.71 3.24 -3.40
C ASN A 485 1.07 4.61 -3.06
N PRO A 486 -0.24 4.76 -3.34
CA PRO A 486 -0.96 6.02 -3.16
C PRO A 486 -1.04 6.51 -1.71
N SER A 487 -1.04 5.60 -0.74
CA SER A 487 -1.19 5.89 0.69
C SER A 487 0.14 6.14 1.43
N THR A 488 1.28 6.05 0.74
CA THR A 488 2.61 6.24 1.34
C THR A 488 2.77 7.62 1.99
N ALA A 489 3.22 7.63 3.25
CA ALA A 489 3.75 8.83 3.89
C ALA A 489 5.21 9.06 3.52
N PHE A 490 5.55 10.30 3.15
CA PHE A 490 6.91 10.70 2.80
C PHE A 490 7.58 11.44 3.96
N ILE A 491 8.68 10.87 4.46
CA ILE A 491 9.45 11.39 5.58
C ILE A 491 10.79 11.89 5.06
N SER A 492 11.28 13.02 5.60
CA SER A 492 12.59 13.55 5.26
C SER A 492 13.55 13.29 6.42
N ALA A 493 14.66 12.58 6.15
CA ALA A 493 15.73 12.33 7.10
C ALA A 493 17.00 13.06 6.65
N GLU A 494 17.13 14.32 7.08
CA GLU A 494 18.31 15.12 6.78
C GLU A 494 19.51 14.61 7.59
N LYS A 495 20.63 14.33 6.92
CA LYS A 495 21.84 13.79 7.57
C LYS A 495 21.54 12.55 8.46
N TRP A 496 20.61 11.70 8.05
CA TRP A 496 20.22 10.48 8.77
C TRP A 496 19.47 10.73 10.09
N VAL A 497 18.97 11.95 10.30
CA VAL A 497 18.20 12.31 11.50
C VAL A 497 16.79 12.74 11.12
N VAL A 498 15.78 12.12 11.75
CA VAL A 498 14.37 12.51 11.62
C VAL A 498 14.06 13.54 12.69
N ARG A 499 13.76 14.78 12.30
CA ARG A 499 13.55 15.89 13.26
C ARG A 499 12.14 15.97 13.83
N ARG A 500 11.13 15.53 13.08
CA ARG A 500 9.72 15.68 13.48
C ARG A 500 9.25 14.47 14.27
N THR A 501 8.69 14.72 15.46
CA THR A 501 8.15 13.66 16.33
C THR A 501 7.00 12.89 15.70
N GLU A 502 6.19 13.53 14.85
CA GLU A 502 5.13 12.87 14.09
C GLU A 502 5.68 11.84 13.10
N ASP A 503 6.78 12.18 12.41
CA ASP A 503 7.44 11.27 11.46
C ASP A 503 8.05 10.07 12.18
N ILE A 504 8.63 10.27 13.37
CA ILE A 504 9.12 9.18 14.22
C ILE A 504 7.96 8.24 14.61
N ARG A 505 6.80 8.79 15.00
CA ARG A 505 5.62 7.98 15.32
C ARG A 505 5.10 7.19 14.13
N LEU A 506 5.21 7.72 12.92
CA LEU A 506 4.83 6.98 11.70
C LEU A 506 5.75 5.80 11.45
N ILE A 507 7.08 5.99 11.61
CA ILE A 507 8.09 4.93 11.46
C ILE A 507 7.87 3.83 12.50
N LEU A 508 7.57 4.22 13.75
CA LEU A 508 7.42 3.31 14.89
C LEU A 508 5.99 2.80 15.10
N ASN A 509 5.08 3.03 14.15
CA ASN A 509 3.71 2.59 14.28
C ASN A 509 3.63 1.06 14.13
N ASP A 510 3.19 0.39 15.18
CA ASP A 510 3.11 -1.07 15.32
C ASP A 510 1.92 -1.69 14.57
N SER A 511 0.95 -0.88 14.14
CA SER A 511 -0.25 -1.33 13.45
C SER A 511 -0.22 -1.08 11.93
N SER A 512 0.75 -0.30 11.44
CA SER A 512 0.83 0.18 10.05
C SER A 512 0.81 -0.97 9.03
N PHE A 513 1.51 -2.07 9.31
CA PHE A 513 1.57 -3.22 8.40
C PHE A 513 0.25 -4.02 8.37
N SER A 514 -0.56 -3.93 9.42
CA SER A 514 -1.80 -4.69 9.61
C SER A 514 -3.07 -3.92 9.23
N GLN A 515 -2.94 -2.72 8.68
CA GLN A 515 -4.08 -1.93 8.23
C GLN A 515 -4.83 -2.62 7.07
N SER A 516 -6.17 -2.55 7.07
CA SER A 516 -7.00 -3.31 6.11
C SER A 516 -6.67 -3.02 4.64
N HIS A 517 -6.34 -1.76 4.30
CA HIS A 517 -5.97 -1.40 2.93
C HIS A 517 -4.60 -1.96 2.51
N MET A 518 -3.65 -2.11 3.46
CA MET A 518 -2.34 -2.72 3.23
C MET A 518 -2.49 -4.23 3.03
N ILE A 519 -3.29 -4.87 3.87
CA ILE A 519 -3.63 -6.30 3.77
C ILE A 519 -4.27 -6.60 2.41
N ASN A 520 -5.31 -5.84 2.04
CA ASN A 520 -6.02 -6.03 0.77
C ASN A 520 -5.09 -5.87 -0.44
N ALA A 521 -4.21 -4.85 -0.43
CA ALA A 521 -3.23 -4.66 -1.49
C ALA A 521 -2.25 -5.84 -1.58
N ARG A 522 -1.78 -6.37 -0.43
CA ARG A 522 -0.89 -7.55 -0.43
C ARG A 522 -1.55 -8.79 -1.02
N TYR A 523 -2.81 -9.06 -0.68
CA TYR A 523 -3.55 -10.21 -1.25
C TYR A 523 -3.70 -10.13 -2.77
N LEU A 524 -3.82 -8.91 -3.33
CA LEU A 524 -3.96 -8.69 -4.76
C LEU A 524 -2.62 -8.73 -5.51
N LEU A 525 -1.58 -8.11 -4.94
CA LEU A 525 -0.28 -7.95 -5.59
C LEU A 525 0.66 -9.15 -5.39
N TYR A 526 0.51 -9.89 -4.28
CA TYR A 526 1.46 -10.94 -3.87
C TYR A 526 0.74 -12.27 -3.58
N PRO A 527 0.16 -12.96 -4.56
CA PRO A 527 -0.63 -14.17 -4.32
C PRO A 527 0.18 -15.26 -3.59
N GLY A 528 -0.37 -15.82 -2.51
CA GLY A 528 0.26 -16.89 -1.73
C GLY A 528 1.31 -16.44 -0.70
N TRP A 529 1.48 -15.13 -0.48
CA TRP A 529 2.46 -14.60 0.48
C TRP A 529 2.21 -15.06 1.92
N TRP A 530 0.96 -15.20 2.35
CA TRP A 530 0.60 -15.59 3.73
C TRP A 530 0.96 -17.05 4.05
N GLU A 531 1.27 -17.86 3.05
CA GLU A 531 1.69 -19.27 3.20
C GLU A 531 3.16 -19.47 2.85
N GLY A 532 3.94 -18.40 2.65
CA GLY A 532 5.33 -18.51 2.24
C GLY A 532 5.53 -19.06 0.82
N ARG A 533 4.50 -19.00 -0.03
CA ARG A 533 4.53 -19.56 -1.39
C ARG A 533 4.76 -18.52 -2.48
N PHE A 534 4.84 -17.24 -2.12
CA PHE A 534 5.08 -16.19 -3.09
C PHE A 534 6.55 -16.20 -3.50
N VAL A 535 6.79 -16.36 -4.80
CA VAL A 535 8.12 -16.32 -5.40
C VAL A 535 8.19 -15.09 -6.29
N SER A 536 9.03 -14.12 -5.91
CA SER A 536 9.33 -12.98 -6.76
C SER A 536 10.00 -13.49 -8.05
N GLY A 537 9.36 -13.24 -9.19
CA GLY A 537 9.77 -13.82 -10.48
C GLY A 537 11.23 -13.55 -10.87
N SER A 538 11.75 -14.39 -11.76
CA SER A 538 13.13 -14.39 -12.29
C SER A 538 13.47 -13.24 -13.26
N GLY A 539 12.63 -12.21 -13.35
CA GLY A 539 12.76 -11.09 -14.31
C GLY A 539 13.73 -9.98 -13.90
N SER A 540 14.35 -10.04 -12.72
CA SER A 540 15.27 -9.00 -12.24
C SER A 540 16.74 -9.33 -12.49
N LEU A 541 17.55 -8.31 -12.78
CA LEU A 541 19.02 -8.39 -12.76
C LEU A 541 19.51 -9.02 -11.46
N SER A 542 20.10 -10.23 -11.54
CA SER A 542 20.69 -10.90 -10.39
C SER A 542 21.96 -10.16 -9.97
N MET A 543 21.89 -9.45 -8.86
CA MET A 543 23.05 -8.82 -8.23
C MET A 543 23.82 -9.87 -7.44
N SER A 544 25.04 -10.15 -7.87
CA SER A 544 26.00 -10.96 -7.15
C SER A 544 26.70 -10.14 -6.06
N GLN A 545 26.82 -10.74 -4.88
CA GLN A 545 27.68 -10.28 -3.80
C GLN A 545 28.88 -11.22 -3.72
N LEU A 546 30.09 -10.69 -3.85
CA LEU A 546 31.33 -11.46 -3.76
C LEU A 546 32.23 -10.87 -2.67
N CYS A 547 32.61 -11.72 -1.71
CA CYS A 547 33.65 -11.40 -0.73
C CYS A 547 35.01 -11.78 -1.29
N ILE A 548 35.98 -10.87 -1.19
CA ILE A 548 37.38 -11.17 -1.47
C ILE A 548 38.22 -10.81 -0.26
N GLU A 549 38.84 -11.83 0.32
CA GLU A 549 39.77 -11.71 1.44
C GLU A 549 41.20 -11.63 0.94
N PHE A 550 42.03 -10.84 1.62
CA PHE A 550 43.45 -10.68 1.36
C PHE A 550 44.20 -10.25 2.62
N SER A 551 45.49 -10.54 2.71
CA SER A 551 46.30 -10.33 3.92
C SER A 551 47.15 -9.07 3.88
N ARG A 552 47.41 -8.54 2.68
CA ARG A 552 48.41 -7.47 2.44
C ARG A 552 47.78 -6.09 2.26
N PRO A 553 48.52 -5.00 2.59
CA PRO A 553 48.01 -3.65 2.46
C PRO A 553 47.87 -3.19 1.00
N LEU A 554 46.90 -2.32 0.75
CA LEU A 554 46.66 -1.66 -0.53
C LEU A 554 47.30 -0.27 -0.59
N GLU A 555 47.55 0.24 -1.80
CA GLU A 555 47.96 1.63 -2.01
C GLU A 555 46.73 2.53 -2.07
N LYS A 556 46.57 3.41 -1.08
CA LYS A 556 45.39 4.29 -0.93
C LYS A 556 45.13 5.15 -2.16
N ALA A 557 46.19 5.72 -2.76
CA ALA A 557 46.07 6.55 -3.95
C ALA A 557 45.54 5.76 -5.16
N LEU A 558 46.05 4.54 -5.39
CA LEU A 558 45.62 3.67 -6.48
C LEU A 558 44.19 3.20 -6.27
N PHE A 559 43.85 2.80 -5.03
CA PHE A 559 42.48 2.40 -4.67
C PHE A 559 41.47 3.52 -4.93
N LEU A 560 41.73 4.74 -4.44
CA LEU A 560 40.87 5.90 -4.66
C LEU A 560 40.71 6.23 -6.15
N GLN A 561 41.80 6.18 -6.91
CA GLN A 561 41.77 6.41 -8.35
C GLN A 561 40.87 5.38 -9.06
N ARG A 562 40.97 4.11 -8.69
CA ARG A 562 40.17 3.02 -9.28
C ARG A 562 38.70 3.12 -8.89
N CYS A 563 38.38 3.40 -7.63
CA CYS A 563 37.01 3.64 -7.18
C CYS A 563 36.35 4.78 -7.95
N LYS A 564 37.05 5.90 -8.17
CA LYS A 564 36.53 7.03 -8.96
C LYS A 564 36.32 6.66 -10.43
N ALA A 565 37.17 5.81 -11.00
CA ALA A 565 37.05 5.34 -12.38
C ALA A 565 35.86 4.40 -12.63
N LEU A 566 35.31 3.77 -11.57
CA LEU A 566 34.15 2.87 -11.70
C LEU A 566 32.94 3.59 -12.28
N LYS A 567 32.69 4.84 -11.89
CA LYS A 567 31.57 5.65 -12.39
C LYS A 567 31.58 5.79 -13.92
N SER A 568 32.76 6.04 -14.50
CA SER A 568 32.93 6.10 -15.96
C SER A 568 32.89 4.72 -16.63
N SER A 569 33.21 3.65 -15.91
CA SER A 569 33.27 2.28 -16.43
C SER A 569 31.91 1.57 -16.48
N LEU A 570 30.84 2.16 -15.92
CA LEU A 570 29.50 1.54 -15.89
C LEU A 570 28.91 1.44 -17.31
N LYS A 571 28.70 0.20 -17.77
CA LYS A 571 28.07 -0.13 -19.06
C LYS A 571 26.55 0.06 -19.00
N PRO A 572 25.93 0.71 -20.00
CA PRO A 572 24.48 0.97 -20.03
C PRO A 572 23.64 -0.23 -20.51
N SER A 573 24.24 -1.20 -21.20
CA SER A 573 23.58 -2.42 -21.69
C SER A 573 24.40 -3.66 -21.30
N SER A 574 23.71 -4.81 -21.22
CA SER A 574 24.10 -6.09 -20.56
C SER A 574 24.39 -6.02 -19.07
N PHE A 575 24.77 -4.87 -18.51
CA PHE A 575 25.09 -4.62 -17.08
C PHE A 575 26.16 -5.54 -16.46
N THR A 576 26.56 -6.62 -17.14
CA THR A 576 27.55 -7.60 -16.73
C THR A 576 28.93 -6.97 -16.58
N GLY A 577 29.54 -7.21 -15.42
CA GLY A 577 30.82 -6.64 -14.99
C GLY A 577 30.70 -5.26 -14.32
N ASN A 578 29.49 -4.70 -14.16
CA ASN A 578 29.33 -3.44 -13.44
C ASN A 578 29.40 -3.67 -11.92
N ILE A 579 30.28 -2.91 -11.26
CA ILE A 579 30.39 -2.85 -9.80
C ILE A 579 29.65 -1.61 -9.32
N TYR A 580 28.63 -1.76 -8.48
CA TYR A 580 27.80 -0.66 -7.99
C TYR A 580 28.18 -0.19 -6.60
N HIS A 581 28.55 -1.12 -5.73
CA HIS A 581 28.92 -0.82 -4.35
C HIS A 581 30.09 -1.70 -3.90
N ILE A 582 31.05 -1.09 -3.20
CA ILE A 582 32.20 -1.76 -2.60
C ILE A 582 32.22 -1.36 -1.13
N SER A 583 32.26 -2.34 -0.23
CA SER A 583 32.43 -2.08 1.20
C SER A 583 33.32 -3.12 1.86
N GLY A 584 34.02 -2.77 2.93
CA GLY A 584 34.84 -3.74 3.65
C GLY A 584 35.92 -3.10 4.50
N LYS A 585 36.85 -3.93 4.98
CA LYS A 585 37.98 -3.53 5.82
C LYS A 585 39.28 -3.73 5.06
N VAL A 586 40.08 -2.68 4.97
CA VAL A 586 41.35 -2.69 4.26
C VAL A 586 42.44 -2.05 5.11
N LEU A 587 43.65 -2.58 5.00
CA LEU A 587 44.86 -1.93 5.48
C LEU A 587 45.49 -1.16 4.32
N PHE A 588 45.92 0.07 4.55
CA PHE A 588 46.63 0.84 3.52
C PHE A 588 48.12 0.97 3.86
N SER A 589 48.98 1.03 2.85
CA SER A 589 50.43 1.18 3.05
C SER A 589 50.84 2.44 3.83
N ASP A 590 49.98 3.47 3.86
CA ASP A 590 50.21 4.73 4.56
C ASP A 590 49.66 4.76 6.00
N ASN A 591 49.01 3.69 6.46
CA ASN A 591 48.35 3.66 7.77
C ASN A 591 48.39 2.27 8.43
N ASP A 592 48.86 2.21 9.68
CA ASP A 592 48.97 0.97 10.45
C ASP A 592 47.63 0.48 11.01
N ARG A 593 46.55 1.26 10.88
CA ARG A 593 45.21 0.89 11.32
C ARG A 593 44.34 0.41 10.16
N GLN A 594 43.53 -0.61 10.43
CA GLN A 594 42.48 -1.02 9.50
C GLN A 594 41.48 0.12 9.29
N MET A 595 41.13 0.33 8.02
CA MET A 595 40.19 1.33 7.58
C MET A 595 38.94 0.65 7.03
N VAL A 596 37.78 1.13 7.43
CA VAL A 596 36.51 0.78 6.80
C VAL A 596 36.34 1.64 5.56
N VAL A 597 36.14 0.99 4.42
CA VAL A 597 35.91 1.67 3.15
C VAL A 597 34.49 1.40 2.67
N ASN A 598 33.86 2.44 2.13
CA ASN A 598 32.59 2.34 1.42
C ASN A 598 32.66 3.22 0.16
N CYS A 599 32.44 2.62 -1.00
CA CYS A 599 32.44 3.25 -2.31
C CYS A 599 31.13 2.96 -3.04
N ASN A 600 30.42 4.02 -3.42
CA ASN A 600 29.28 3.93 -4.33
C ASN A 600 29.70 4.43 -5.72
N SER A 601 29.68 3.52 -6.70
CA SER A 601 30.11 3.79 -8.08
C SER A 601 29.17 4.72 -8.85
N ILE A 602 27.89 4.80 -8.47
CA ILE A 602 26.88 5.65 -9.12
C ILE A 602 27.10 7.11 -8.72
N SER A 603 27.20 7.38 -7.42
CA SER A 603 27.49 8.74 -6.93
C SER A 603 28.95 9.12 -7.22
N GLY A 604 29.85 8.15 -7.19
CA GLY A 604 31.31 8.34 -7.19
C GLY A 604 31.84 8.72 -5.81
N ASN A 605 31.01 8.61 -4.76
CA ASN A 605 31.39 8.91 -3.40
C ASN A 605 32.21 7.75 -2.81
N VAL A 606 33.33 8.08 -2.17
CA VAL A 606 34.19 7.12 -1.48
C VAL A 606 34.45 7.65 -0.09
N THR A 607 34.09 6.86 0.91
CA THR A 607 34.31 7.15 2.32
C THR A 607 35.33 6.17 2.87
N ILE A 608 36.29 6.70 3.63
CA ILE A 608 37.35 5.93 4.28
C ILE A 608 37.42 6.43 5.72
N ALA A 609 37.11 5.57 6.68
CA ALA A 609 37.11 5.89 8.10
C ALA A 609 37.94 4.85 8.87
N PRO A 610 38.61 5.23 9.97
CA PRO A 610 39.24 4.25 10.84
C PRO A 610 38.19 3.33 11.46
N ASP A 611 38.49 2.03 11.57
CA ASP A 611 37.59 1.07 12.22
C ASP A 611 37.41 1.43 13.71
N GLN A 612 36.18 1.73 14.13
CA GLN A 612 35.85 2.17 15.49
C GLN A 612 35.47 1.02 16.43
N GLY A 613 35.43 -0.23 15.94
CA GLY A 613 35.34 -1.42 16.79
C GLY A 613 34.07 -1.50 17.65
N THR A 614 32.93 -1.81 17.03
CA THR A 614 31.69 -2.17 17.72
C THR A 614 31.46 -3.70 17.68
N HIS A 615 31.49 -4.31 18.87
CA HIS A 615 31.02 -5.65 19.28
C HIS A 615 31.81 -6.94 18.94
N HIS A 616 32.32 -7.55 20.02
CA HIS A 616 32.40 -8.97 20.40
C HIS A 616 32.42 -10.05 19.31
N GLY A 617 33.61 -10.34 18.78
CA GLY A 617 34.00 -11.62 18.19
C GLY A 617 35.46 -11.94 18.54
N PRO A 618 35.91 -13.21 18.51
CA PRO A 618 37.27 -13.56 18.92
C PRO A 618 38.30 -12.81 18.08
N ARG A 619 39.27 -12.17 18.75
CA ARG A 619 40.44 -11.55 18.13
C ARG A 619 41.29 -12.62 17.42
N THR A 620 40.97 -12.95 16.18
CA THR A 620 41.84 -13.79 15.35
C THR A 620 41.60 -13.49 13.88
N THR A 621 42.45 -12.60 13.34
CA THR A 621 43.02 -12.53 11.97
C THR A 621 43.09 -11.09 11.46
N ASN A 622 44.26 -10.64 11.03
CA ASN A 622 44.49 -9.36 10.32
C ASN A 622 43.90 -9.38 8.89
N ASN A 623 42.85 -10.17 8.64
CA ASN A 623 42.35 -10.40 7.29
C ASN A 623 41.59 -9.16 6.80
N CYS A 624 42.13 -8.54 5.75
CA CYS A 624 41.42 -7.52 5.00
C CYS A 624 40.39 -8.21 4.10
N TYR A 625 39.23 -7.58 3.90
CA TYR A 625 38.22 -8.09 3.00
C TYR A 625 37.46 -6.97 2.31
N LEU A 626 37.04 -7.23 1.09
CA LEU A 626 36.18 -6.34 0.33
C LEU A 626 34.97 -7.12 -0.21
N MET A 627 33.79 -6.57 0.06
CA MET A 627 32.50 -6.99 -0.48
C MET A 627 32.20 -6.18 -1.72
N PHE A 628 32.09 -6.87 -2.86
CA PHE A 628 31.71 -6.28 -4.14
C PHE A 628 30.27 -6.64 -4.47
N HIS A 629 29.47 -5.63 -4.81
CA HIS A 629 28.09 -5.80 -5.26
C HIS A 629 27.99 -5.36 -6.73
N GLY A 630 27.58 -6.29 -7.59
CA GLY A 630 27.52 -6.05 -9.03
C GLY A 630 26.79 -7.13 -9.80
N VAL A 631 26.70 -6.98 -11.12
CA VAL A 631 25.99 -7.95 -12.00
C VAL A 631 27.02 -8.77 -12.74
N GLY A 632 26.90 -10.10 -12.66
CA GLY A 632 27.77 -11.04 -13.38
C GLY A 632 29.26 -10.80 -13.10
N LEU A 633 29.61 -10.57 -11.84
CA LEU A 633 30.99 -10.42 -11.41
C LEU A 633 31.68 -11.78 -11.36
N THR A 634 32.96 -11.83 -11.75
CA THR A 634 33.81 -13.02 -11.61
C THR A 634 34.86 -12.78 -10.53
N GLN A 635 35.20 -13.83 -9.77
CA GLN A 635 36.16 -13.70 -8.68
C GLN A 635 37.56 -13.35 -9.22
N GLU A 636 37.96 -13.91 -10.37
CA GLU A 636 39.24 -13.66 -11.02
C GLU A 636 39.35 -12.20 -11.48
N GLY A 637 38.31 -11.67 -12.12
CA GLY A 637 38.30 -10.29 -12.60
C GLY A 637 38.38 -9.26 -11.46
N LEU A 638 37.76 -9.56 -10.32
CA LEU A 638 37.86 -8.73 -9.12
C LEU A 638 39.23 -8.85 -8.42
N LYS A 639 39.83 -10.04 -8.40
CA LYS A 639 41.21 -10.23 -7.92
C LYS A 639 42.20 -9.43 -8.78
N ASP A 640 42.06 -9.47 -10.10
CA ASP A 640 42.87 -8.66 -11.01
C ASP A 640 42.65 -7.16 -10.78
N TRP A 641 41.40 -6.73 -10.57
CA TRP A 641 41.10 -5.35 -10.20
C TRP A 641 41.83 -4.91 -8.92
N LEU A 642 41.87 -5.77 -7.90
CA LEU A 642 42.57 -5.50 -6.63
C LEU A 642 44.09 -5.49 -6.77
N ARG A 643 44.67 -6.34 -7.62
CA ARG A 643 46.12 -6.31 -7.91
C ARG A 643 46.56 -4.96 -8.48
N HIS A 644 45.70 -4.27 -9.23
CA HIS A 644 45.98 -2.92 -9.71
C HIS A 644 45.92 -1.83 -8.63
N CYS A 645 45.38 -2.15 -7.46
CA CYS A 645 45.36 -1.28 -6.28
C CYS A 645 46.55 -1.55 -5.33
N ALA A 646 47.38 -2.57 -5.62
CA ALA A 646 48.57 -2.91 -4.87
C ALA A 646 49.85 -2.43 -5.60
N LYS A 647 51.00 -2.50 -4.93
CA LYS A 647 52.29 -2.23 -5.57
C LYS A 647 52.52 -3.23 -6.71
N GLN A 648 52.55 -2.71 -7.94
CA GLN A 648 52.80 -3.53 -9.12
C GLN A 648 54.26 -3.97 -9.16
N LYS A 649 54.49 -5.20 -9.63
CA LYS A 649 55.85 -5.69 -9.91
C LYS A 649 56.50 -4.77 -10.95
N VAL A 650 57.69 -4.26 -10.63
CA VAL A 650 58.47 -3.46 -11.56
C VAL A 650 58.76 -4.31 -12.80
N ALA A 651 58.35 -3.84 -13.97
CA ALA A 651 58.55 -4.56 -15.22
C ALA A 651 60.04 -4.61 -15.56
N LYS A 652 60.54 -5.79 -15.97
CA LYS A 652 61.90 -5.92 -16.47
C LYS A 652 62.09 -5.07 -17.72
N LYS A 653 63.22 -4.38 -17.80
CA LYS A 653 63.60 -3.64 -19.01
C LYS A 653 64.07 -4.64 -20.07
N ILE A 654 63.63 -4.45 -21.31
CA ILE A 654 64.01 -5.29 -22.45
C ILE A 654 65.41 -4.87 -22.90
N LYS A 655 66.30 -5.84 -23.17
CA LYS A 655 67.63 -5.56 -23.71
C LYS A 655 67.52 -4.83 -25.05
N LYS A 656 68.33 -3.79 -25.21
CA LYS A 656 68.44 -3.04 -26.45
C LYS A 656 69.34 -3.79 -27.45
N ASN A 657 69.04 -3.65 -28.72
CA ASN A 657 69.86 -4.04 -29.86
C ASN A 657 69.84 -2.92 -30.92
N LYS A 658 70.67 -3.02 -31.97
CA LYS A 658 70.76 -2.01 -33.04
C LYS A 658 69.42 -1.66 -33.70
N ARG A 659 68.45 -2.59 -33.72
CA ARG A 659 67.13 -2.42 -34.34
C ARG A 659 66.10 -1.75 -33.42
N THR A 660 66.30 -1.80 -32.10
CA THR A 660 65.39 -1.22 -31.09
C THR A 660 65.76 0.21 -30.68
N LEU A 661 66.90 0.72 -31.15
CA LEU A 661 67.33 2.09 -30.85
C LEU A 661 66.47 3.10 -31.62
N THR A 662 65.98 4.10 -30.90
CA THR A 662 65.25 5.20 -31.52
C THR A 662 66.18 6.13 -32.30
N PRO A 663 65.70 6.81 -33.35
CA PRO A 663 66.51 7.79 -34.09
C PRO A 663 67.07 8.93 -33.21
N GLN A 664 66.38 9.25 -32.11
CA GLN A 664 66.83 10.26 -31.13
C GLN A 664 68.01 9.76 -30.30
N GLU A 665 67.99 8.48 -29.87
CA GLU A 665 69.11 7.86 -29.16
C GLU A 665 70.35 7.76 -30.06
N ILE A 666 70.17 7.40 -31.34
CA ILE A 666 71.27 7.36 -32.33
C ILE A 666 71.90 8.75 -32.48
N ARG A 667 71.07 9.80 -32.56
CA ARG A 667 71.59 11.19 -32.57
C ARG A 667 72.30 11.56 -31.28
N TYR A 668 71.78 11.14 -30.12
CA TYR A 668 72.43 11.39 -28.83
C TYR A 668 73.80 10.72 -28.73
N ILE A 669 73.92 9.46 -29.16
CA ILE A 669 75.20 8.73 -29.22
C ILE A 669 76.18 9.49 -30.10
N HIS A 670 75.72 9.94 -31.27
CA HIS A 670 76.53 10.74 -32.19
C HIS A 670 77.00 12.06 -31.55
N VAL A 671 76.09 12.87 -31.00
CA VAL A 671 76.44 14.16 -30.38
C VAL A 671 77.41 13.99 -29.22
N LYS A 672 77.34 12.90 -28.46
CA LYS A 672 78.26 12.66 -27.35
C LYS A 672 79.68 12.28 -27.79
N ARG A 673 79.83 11.68 -28.98
CA ARG A 673 81.07 11.03 -29.45
C ARG A 673 81.60 11.54 -30.80
N HIS A 674 80.94 12.51 -31.43
CA HIS A 674 81.33 13.05 -32.75
C HIS A 674 82.67 13.82 -32.75
N LEU A 675 83.22 14.13 -31.58
CA LEU A 675 84.53 14.77 -31.40
C LEU A 675 85.64 13.78 -31.03
N ASP A 676 85.32 12.49 -30.91
CA ASP A 676 86.30 11.44 -30.63
C ASP A 676 87.29 11.32 -31.83
N PRO A 677 88.54 10.85 -31.60
CA PRO A 677 89.56 10.83 -32.64
C PRO A 677 89.13 9.99 -33.85
N LEU A 678 89.28 10.58 -35.04
CA LEU A 678 88.91 9.94 -36.29
C LEU A 678 89.92 8.85 -36.69
N PRO A 679 89.47 7.77 -37.36
CA PRO A 679 90.36 6.78 -37.94
C PRO A 679 91.34 7.41 -38.95
N PRO A 680 92.54 6.83 -39.13
CA PRO A 680 93.48 7.28 -40.15
C PRO A 680 92.81 7.36 -41.53
N GLY A 681 92.93 8.52 -42.19
CA GLY A 681 92.33 8.75 -43.51
C GLY A 681 90.94 9.39 -43.48
N TYR A 682 90.43 9.84 -42.33
CA TYR A 682 89.20 10.64 -42.24
C TYR A 682 89.47 12.02 -41.63
N PHE A 683 88.78 13.05 -42.13
CA PHE A 683 88.78 14.39 -41.52
C PHE A 683 87.36 14.97 -41.48
N TYR A 684 87.08 15.81 -40.48
CA TYR A 684 85.80 16.48 -40.32
C TYR A 684 85.88 17.90 -40.88
N ASN A 685 85.03 18.24 -41.86
CA ASN A 685 85.06 19.54 -42.53
C ASN A 685 84.13 20.59 -41.89
N GLY A 686 83.63 20.32 -40.67
CA GLY A 686 82.69 21.18 -39.96
C GLY A 686 81.22 20.90 -40.24
N HIS A 687 80.88 20.10 -41.26
CA HIS A 687 79.49 19.68 -41.56
C HIS A 687 79.37 18.16 -41.79
N HIS A 688 80.36 17.52 -42.41
CA HIS A 688 80.38 16.10 -42.77
C HIS A 688 81.75 15.46 -42.45
N PHE A 689 81.74 14.15 -42.24
CA PHE A 689 82.97 13.35 -42.16
C PHE A 689 83.37 12.94 -43.58
N VAL A 690 84.61 13.23 -43.96
CA VAL A 690 85.12 13.00 -45.32
C VAL A 690 86.29 12.03 -45.27
N SER A 691 86.20 10.95 -46.06
CA SER A 691 87.28 9.99 -46.29
C SER A 691 88.36 10.61 -47.19
N PHE A 692 89.60 10.11 -47.11
CA PHE A 692 90.71 10.48 -47.99
C PHE A 692 90.38 10.29 -49.48
N PHE A 693 89.46 9.37 -49.79
CA PHE A 693 88.96 9.13 -51.15
C PHE A 693 87.77 10.03 -51.55
N GLY A 694 87.35 10.98 -50.70
CA GLY A 694 86.31 11.98 -50.98
C GLY A 694 84.87 11.58 -50.63
N GLU A 695 84.64 10.39 -50.07
CA GLU A 695 83.33 9.93 -49.61
C GLU A 695 82.86 10.75 -48.39
N LYS A 696 81.58 11.17 -48.38
CA LYS A 696 80.99 11.99 -47.33
C LYS A 696 80.00 11.17 -46.49
N GLN A 697 80.11 11.26 -45.17
CA GLN A 697 79.18 10.64 -44.22
C GLN A 697 78.61 11.67 -43.24
N ASN A 698 77.33 11.48 -42.89
CA ASN A 698 76.60 12.35 -41.95
C ASN A 698 76.85 11.97 -40.48
N PHE A 699 77.30 10.75 -40.23
CA PHE A 699 77.63 10.24 -38.91
C PHE A 699 79.13 9.93 -38.84
N HIS A 700 79.67 9.90 -37.63
CA HIS A 700 81.05 9.52 -37.37
C HIS A 700 81.39 8.15 -38.01
N PRO A 701 82.55 7.94 -38.64
CA PRO A 701 82.89 6.68 -39.29
C PRO A 701 82.87 5.45 -38.36
N LEU A 702 83.09 5.66 -37.06
CA LEU A 702 82.99 4.63 -36.01
C LEU A 702 81.62 4.55 -35.33
N MET A 703 80.56 5.10 -35.95
CA MET A 703 79.23 5.15 -35.35
C MET A 703 78.70 3.76 -34.98
N ASP A 704 78.97 2.74 -35.79
CA ASP A 704 78.57 1.36 -35.47
C ASP A 704 79.23 0.83 -34.19
N GLN A 705 80.50 1.17 -33.95
CA GLN A 705 81.21 0.80 -32.72
C GLN A 705 80.64 1.56 -31.51
N PHE A 706 80.36 2.85 -31.67
CA PHE A 706 79.73 3.65 -30.60
C PHE A 706 78.33 3.16 -30.25
N ILE A 707 77.58 2.69 -31.24
CA ILE A 707 76.28 2.03 -31.04
C ILE A 707 76.47 0.72 -30.28
N ASP A 708 77.45 -0.11 -30.65
CA ASP A 708 77.72 -1.38 -29.98
C ASP A 708 78.15 -1.18 -28.51
N GLU A 709 79.04 -0.22 -28.23
CA GLU A 709 79.45 0.15 -26.87
C GLU A 709 78.27 0.69 -26.05
N TYR A 710 77.45 1.58 -26.62
CA TYR A 710 76.27 2.11 -25.95
C TYR A 710 75.26 1.00 -25.63
N VAL A 711 75.01 0.11 -26.58
CA VAL A 711 74.11 -1.04 -26.38
C VAL A 711 74.65 -1.96 -25.30
N GLN A 712 75.96 -2.22 -25.27
CA GLN A 712 76.59 -3.05 -24.25
C GLN A 712 76.46 -2.43 -22.86
N GLU A 713 76.77 -1.14 -22.69
CA GLU A 713 76.65 -0.45 -21.40
C GLU A 713 75.19 -0.33 -20.96
N ALA A 714 74.29 0.07 -21.86
CA ALA A 714 72.85 0.15 -21.56
C ALA A 714 72.28 -1.24 -21.19
N ASN A 715 72.72 -2.32 -21.86
CA ASN A 715 72.29 -3.67 -21.51
C ASN A 715 72.86 -4.13 -20.17
N LYS A 716 74.07 -3.71 -19.81
CA LYS A 716 74.66 -3.99 -18.50
C LYS A 716 73.89 -3.29 -17.38
N GLU A 717 73.47 -2.03 -17.58
CA GLU A 717 72.58 -1.33 -16.66
C GLU A 717 71.19 -1.98 -16.58
N ILE A 718 70.62 -2.39 -17.72
CA ILE A 718 69.34 -3.12 -17.79
C ILE A 718 69.44 -4.46 -17.05
N GLU A 719 70.55 -5.18 -17.19
CA GLU A 719 70.80 -6.43 -16.47
C GLU A 719 70.94 -6.20 -14.97
N HIS A 720 71.65 -5.15 -14.54
CA HIS A 720 71.75 -4.79 -13.14
C HIS A 720 70.37 -4.48 -12.55
N PHE A 721 69.58 -3.63 -13.23
CA PHE A 721 68.21 -3.32 -12.85
C PHE A 721 67.32 -4.57 -12.82
N ASN A 722 67.40 -5.44 -13.83
CA ASN A 722 66.59 -6.67 -13.87
C ASN A 722 66.99 -7.66 -12.76
N ARG A 723 68.28 -7.73 -12.39
CA ARG A 723 68.75 -8.51 -11.24
C ARG A 723 68.21 -7.95 -9.92
N GLU A 724 68.21 -6.64 -9.74
CA GLU A 724 67.59 -6.01 -8.56
C GLU A 724 66.08 -6.29 -8.49
N VAL A 725 65.40 -6.27 -9.63
CA VAL A 725 63.98 -6.66 -9.73
C VAL A 725 63.75 -8.14 -9.40
N ASP A 726 64.69 -9.03 -9.75
CA ASP A 726 64.62 -10.46 -9.41
C ASP A 726 64.90 -10.75 -7.93
N LEU A 727 65.73 -9.92 -7.29
CA LEU A 727 66.03 -10.01 -5.86
C LEU A 727 64.91 -9.46 -4.97
N GLN A 728 64.00 -8.66 -5.51
CA GLN A 728 62.81 -8.20 -4.78
C GLN A 728 61.76 -9.32 -4.72
N PRO A 729 61.44 -9.87 -3.52
CA PRO A 729 60.38 -10.85 -3.39
C PRO A 729 59.04 -10.17 -3.69
N HIS A 730 58.49 -10.42 -4.88
CA HIS A 730 57.12 -10.04 -5.21
C HIS A 730 56.21 -11.18 -4.79
N VAL A 731 55.42 -10.93 -3.76
CA VAL A 731 54.43 -11.88 -3.26
C VAL A 731 53.06 -11.29 -3.55
N ASP A 732 52.17 -12.10 -4.14
CA ASP A 732 50.85 -11.63 -4.58
C ASP A 732 50.01 -11.18 -3.38
N LEU A 733 49.03 -10.32 -3.63
CA LEU A 733 48.10 -9.80 -2.62
C LEU A 733 47.36 -10.94 -1.89
N PHE A 734 47.17 -12.07 -2.58
CA PHE A 734 46.42 -13.24 -2.12
C PHE A 734 47.32 -14.40 -1.65
N ASP A 735 48.64 -14.26 -1.74
CA ASP A 735 49.56 -15.25 -1.22
C ASP A 735 49.67 -15.09 0.31
N PRO A 736 49.68 -16.20 1.08
CA PRO A 736 49.62 -16.19 2.53
C PRO A 736 50.79 -15.48 3.23
#